data_AF-A0A164BPJ5-F1
#
_entry.id   AF-A0A164BPJ5-F1
#
_cell.length_a   1.000
_cell.length_b   1.000
_cell.length_c   1.000
_cell.angle_alpha   90.00
_cell.angle_beta   90.00
_cell.angle_gamma   90.00
#
_symmetry.space_group_name_H-M   'P 1'
#
loop_
_entity.id
_entity.type
_entity.pdbx_description
1 polymer ?
#
loop_
_entity_poly.entity_id
_entity_poly.type
_entity_poly.pdbx_seq_one_letter_code
_entity_poly.pdbx_strand_id
1 'polypeptide(L)'
;MTATVDLLSLIERPPPLGGMGFRNRSGVTVAIWADGEPSDALVGRRIVHARTLRLPAPTALRTLRVRPGRGYHKCGSEDQWDAVTAIRLRALTGAGWTTLLDVADLPVPVDGSAPPVEFDLGGVETSAAVIEVRRSALDGPWTPWNLADDAFELLGDDPVAPTQGEARLRNAGVDLSGLPDGVSAEADRGEVRFATDRYAVGFSLGRAGFSFLAVDDEGHGRVDRDLLLHRPGVNLQGVMLHPVGGSSLVGPALRCRVDGEVRVTGATVTYDLTIPDAGQRLRLAWTMTPEGLELDATRTSGRAIEAWESALWQTALDPGVAATTTLGTVRRIGRTGLLDLPLLLHVPGHGSFHVTGDSTDAAWRSDADRGNGWLLGELKLGEEPTDRGTVVLAEGTFHARMSWRVTDTGVEAREEAPEPIARAIRRTALTGLSYRADTGTYSNNSVSIHCPMSMDTWSALAVRCGEVAPGIDTRAMLRDSLERWLDGGPGYASGTLRDGPVLRPAEDEYLISGVGTLLGLAEYLEGSDDAAWVDAYRPRLRAHLDALAARDLDGDGLIESPHRRGVSGEHDWSTNWYDVVSFGWKDAYVNALLFRTLRLLAVSLPRLGAGDLADGLTEWATRLQRAFLPAFHNPDTGWIAGWRSADGALHDHAFLAVNAIVATSGVLSPERERAVIAALWDEYQRCGAPDARWGLPNNLWSIPDADLTAPMQGFPHGFYLNGALSHSQSRHFVAALFRVGMAAEAESLLTPLCETLADGTAFGGSQTGVDWRYWDGATCGYEGQLTEQFGILAVALDRYGRDVPAPLRTARR
;
A
#
# COMPACT_ATOMS: atom_id res chain seq x y z
N MET A 1 20.74 14.62 -42.08
CA MET A 1 19.97 14.41 -40.85
C MET A 1 20.48 13.13 -40.22
N THR A 2 21.18 13.21 -39.10
CA THR A 2 21.45 12.04 -38.26
C THR A 2 20.10 11.47 -37.83
N ALA A 3 19.91 10.16 -37.96
CA ALA A 3 18.68 9.52 -37.50
C ALA A 3 18.62 9.66 -35.97
N THR A 4 17.54 10.22 -35.44
CA THR A 4 17.30 10.29 -34.00
C THR A 4 16.61 9.02 -33.51
N VAL A 5 16.89 8.63 -32.27
CA VAL A 5 16.24 7.52 -31.58
C VAL A 5 15.56 8.02 -30.32
N ASP A 6 14.50 7.34 -29.88
CA ASP A 6 13.92 7.61 -28.57
C ASP A 6 14.81 7.00 -27.47
N LEU A 7 15.49 7.89 -26.76
CA LEU A 7 16.46 7.53 -25.74
C LEU A 7 15.81 6.89 -24.51
N LEU A 8 14.50 7.06 -24.28
CA LEU A 8 13.80 6.48 -23.11
C LEU A 8 13.38 5.02 -23.32
N SER A 9 13.28 4.57 -24.57
CA SER A 9 12.87 3.21 -24.92
C SER A 9 14.02 2.26 -25.20
N LEU A 10 15.27 2.73 -25.18
CA LEU A 10 16.44 1.88 -25.37
C LEU A 10 16.50 0.81 -24.28
N ILE A 11 16.71 -0.42 -24.70
CA ILE A 11 16.84 -1.57 -23.81
C ILE A 11 18.30 -2.01 -23.87
N GLU A 12 18.95 -2.08 -22.71
CA GLU A 12 20.28 -2.66 -22.65
C GLU A 12 20.22 -4.15 -23.01
N ARG A 13 21.28 -4.65 -23.65
CA ARG A 13 21.34 -6.02 -24.13
C ARG A 13 21.07 -7.01 -22.97
N PRO A 14 19.95 -7.77 -23.00
CA PRO A 14 19.62 -8.69 -21.93
C PRO A 14 20.62 -9.86 -21.90
N PRO A 15 20.64 -10.66 -20.82
CA PRO A 15 21.35 -11.94 -20.83
C PRO A 15 20.96 -12.78 -22.06
N PRO A 16 21.83 -13.69 -22.54
CA PRO A 16 21.68 -14.38 -23.83
C PRO A 16 20.41 -15.24 -24.00
N LEU A 17 19.60 -15.40 -22.95
CA LEU A 17 18.29 -16.03 -22.98
C LEU A 17 17.21 -14.93 -22.99
N GLY A 18 16.71 -14.59 -24.19
CA GLY A 18 15.56 -13.69 -24.32
C GLY A 18 14.32 -14.28 -23.65
N GLY A 19 13.56 -13.46 -22.92
CA GLY A 19 12.29 -13.86 -22.29
C GLY A 19 12.28 -13.94 -20.76
N MET A 20 13.38 -13.63 -20.06
CA MET A 20 13.47 -13.75 -18.58
C MET A 20 12.84 -12.58 -17.80
N GLY A 21 11.91 -11.83 -18.38
CA GLY A 21 11.09 -10.82 -17.68
C GLY A 21 11.79 -9.54 -17.24
N PHE A 22 13.12 -9.48 -17.13
CA PHE A 22 13.85 -8.26 -16.76
C PHE A 22 14.28 -7.46 -17.99
N ARG A 23 13.80 -6.22 -18.13
CA ARG A 23 14.20 -5.27 -19.19
C ARG A 23 14.87 -4.07 -18.57
N ASN A 24 16.19 -3.95 -18.70
CA ASN A 24 16.88 -2.74 -18.26
C ASN A 24 16.71 -1.65 -19.32
N ARG A 25 15.72 -0.79 -19.12
CA ARG A 25 15.52 0.38 -19.99
C ARG A 25 16.44 1.52 -19.52
N SER A 26 16.96 2.28 -20.48
CA SER A 26 17.61 3.57 -20.21
C SER A 26 16.63 4.53 -19.53
N GLY A 27 15.36 4.49 -19.92
CA GLY A 27 14.24 5.21 -19.33
C GLY A 27 13.62 4.48 -18.14
N VAL A 28 13.72 5.06 -16.94
CA VAL A 28 13.07 4.53 -15.72
C VAL A 28 12.25 5.60 -15.03
N THR A 29 11.04 5.25 -14.64
CA THR A 29 10.18 6.13 -13.84
C THR A 29 10.53 5.95 -12.36
N VAL A 30 10.53 7.06 -11.63
CA VAL A 30 10.70 7.10 -10.18
C VAL A 30 9.64 8.01 -9.56
N ALA A 31 9.24 7.72 -8.34
CA ALA A 31 8.42 8.59 -7.52
C ALA A 31 9.31 9.44 -6.60
N ILE A 32 9.04 10.74 -6.52
CA ILE A 32 9.80 11.69 -5.69
C ILE A 32 8.87 12.56 -4.85
N TRP A 33 9.33 12.92 -3.65
CA TRP A 33 8.69 13.93 -2.82
C TRP A 33 9.02 15.33 -3.33
N ALA A 34 7.98 16.11 -3.61
CA ALA A 34 8.08 17.46 -4.15
C ALA A 34 7.17 18.43 -3.39
N ASP A 35 7.58 19.70 -3.37
CA ASP A 35 6.77 20.80 -2.87
C ASP A 35 5.67 21.18 -3.85
N GLY A 36 4.55 21.71 -3.30
CA GLY A 36 3.50 22.47 -3.99
C GLY A 36 4.04 23.41 -5.05
N GLU A 37 3.40 23.47 -6.22
CA GLU A 37 3.47 24.73 -6.97
C GLU A 37 2.71 25.80 -6.17
N PRO A 38 3.04 27.10 -6.28
CA PRO A 38 2.39 28.15 -5.47
C PRO A 38 0.86 28.21 -5.59
N SER A 39 0.29 27.67 -6.67
CA SER A 39 -1.15 27.56 -6.91
C SER A 39 -1.78 26.28 -6.32
N ASP A 40 -0.98 25.30 -5.94
CA ASP A 40 -1.45 24.07 -5.32
C ASP A 40 -1.76 24.36 -3.84
N ALA A 41 -3.02 24.25 -3.43
CA ALA A 41 -3.45 24.54 -2.05
C ALA A 41 -3.06 23.44 -1.04
N LEU A 42 -1.87 22.85 -1.16
CA LEU A 42 -1.39 21.70 -0.38
C LEU A 42 -0.85 22.14 0.98
N VAL A 43 -1.04 21.32 2.01
CA VAL A 43 -0.44 21.53 3.33
C VAL A 43 0.94 20.91 3.40
N GLY A 44 1.09 19.69 2.88
CA GLY A 44 2.32 18.92 2.91
C GLY A 44 3.08 18.91 1.57
N ARG A 45 4.14 18.09 1.55
CA ARG A 45 4.76 17.65 0.30
C ARG A 45 3.91 16.57 -0.35
N ARG A 46 4.02 16.45 -1.67
CA ARG A 46 3.31 15.45 -2.47
C ARG A 46 4.26 14.53 -3.21
N ILE A 47 3.70 13.46 -3.76
CA ILE A 47 4.42 12.57 -4.67
C ILE A 47 4.19 13.05 -6.10
N VAL A 48 5.29 13.25 -6.83
CA VAL A 48 5.27 13.39 -8.28
C VAL A 48 6.11 12.29 -8.92
N HIS A 49 5.77 11.93 -10.15
CA HIS A 49 6.51 10.93 -10.92
C HIS A 49 7.42 11.62 -11.92
N ALA A 50 8.64 11.08 -12.03
CA ALA A 50 9.65 11.57 -12.94
C ALA A 50 10.18 10.46 -13.83
N ARG A 51 10.28 10.73 -15.13
CA ARG A 51 10.89 9.85 -16.12
C ARG A 51 12.37 10.19 -16.24
N THR A 52 13.24 9.27 -15.85
CA THR A 52 14.70 9.47 -15.85
C THR A 52 15.33 8.86 -17.09
N LEU A 53 16.31 9.54 -17.68
CA LEU A 53 17.18 9.04 -18.73
C LEU A 53 18.55 8.72 -18.12
N ARG A 54 19.01 7.47 -18.29
CA ARG A 54 20.28 6.97 -17.75
C ARG A 54 21.15 6.46 -18.89
N LEU A 55 22.24 7.16 -19.20
CA LEU A 55 23.17 6.79 -20.28
C LEU A 55 24.60 6.57 -19.76
N PRO A 56 25.36 5.66 -20.40
CA PRO A 56 26.73 5.38 -20.04
C PRO A 56 27.72 6.47 -20.48
N ALA A 57 27.35 7.28 -21.47
CA ALA A 57 28.14 8.38 -22.01
C ALA A 57 27.19 9.49 -22.53
N PRO A 58 27.67 10.74 -22.64
CA PRO A 58 26.86 11.83 -23.18
C PRO A 58 26.43 11.61 -24.63
N THR A 59 25.23 12.06 -24.96
CA THR A 59 24.70 12.19 -26.33
C THR A 59 23.90 13.49 -26.46
N ALA A 60 23.70 13.98 -27.69
CA ALA A 60 22.88 15.16 -27.95
C ALA A 60 21.38 14.86 -27.81
N LEU A 61 20.70 15.61 -26.96
CA LEU A 61 19.24 15.69 -26.93
C LEU A 61 18.73 16.61 -28.05
N ARG A 62 17.77 16.14 -28.83
CA ARG A 62 17.20 16.87 -29.96
C ARG A 62 15.80 17.39 -29.66
N THR A 63 14.89 16.53 -29.23
CA THR A 63 13.48 16.90 -29.08
C THR A 63 12.85 16.15 -27.92
N LEU A 64 12.11 16.86 -27.07
CA LEU A 64 11.17 16.25 -26.14
C LEU A 64 9.77 16.34 -26.73
N ARG A 65 9.07 15.20 -26.80
CA ARG A 65 7.65 15.12 -27.15
C ARG A 65 6.84 14.79 -25.92
N VAL A 66 5.77 15.53 -25.68
CA VAL A 66 4.83 15.33 -24.59
C VAL A 66 3.45 15.04 -25.17
N ARG A 67 2.87 13.88 -24.86
CA ARG A 67 1.57 13.44 -25.35
C ARG A 67 0.65 13.00 -24.21
N PRO A 68 -0.68 12.88 -24.45
CA PRO A 68 -1.56 12.17 -23.52
C PRO A 68 -1.04 10.76 -23.20
N GLY A 69 -1.32 10.32 -21.98
CA GLY A 69 -0.96 8.99 -21.49
C GLY A 69 -2.07 8.41 -20.61
N ARG A 70 -1.82 7.24 -20.03
CA ARG A 70 -2.76 6.64 -19.08
C ARG A 70 -2.75 7.40 -17.75
N GLY A 71 -3.93 7.68 -17.21
CA GLY A 71 -4.11 8.26 -15.89
C GLY A 71 -3.90 7.25 -14.76
N TYR A 72 -4.24 7.70 -13.55
CA TYR A 72 -4.32 6.81 -12.39
C TYR A 72 -5.54 5.89 -12.54
N HIS A 73 -5.39 4.60 -12.23
CA HIS A 73 -6.49 3.65 -12.29
C HIS A 73 -7.44 3.84 -11.11
N LYS A 74 -8.71 4.19 -11.36
CA LYS A 74 -9.68 4.58 -10.31
C LYS A 74 -10.92 3.67 -10.21
N CYS A 75 -11.14 2.77 -11.16
CA CYS A 75 -12.36 1.98 -11.26
C CYS A 75 -12.10 0.69 -12.07
N GLY A 76 -12.78 -0.41 -11.73
CA GLY A 76 -12.55 -1.77 -12.24
C GLY A 76 -12.80 -2.02 -13.74
N SER A 77 -13.07 -1.00 -14.55
CA SER A 77 -13.14 -1.13 -16.02
C SER A 77 -12.88 0.15 -16.82
N GLU A 78 -12.53 1.28 -16.18
CA GLU A 78 -12.34 2.55 -16.90
C GLU A 78 -10.85 2.92 -17.01
N ASP A 79 -10.31 2.74 -18.21
CA ASP A 79 -9.02 3.30 -18.58
C ASP A 79 -9.17 4.80 -18.93
N GLN A 80 -8.93 5.66 -17.94
CA GLN A 80 -8.94 7.10 -18.16
C GLN A 80 -7.60 7.57 -18.73
N TRP A 81 -7.67 8.40 -19.78
CA TRP A 81 -6.50 9.12 -20.27
C TRP A 81 -6.29 10.40 -19.47
N ASP A 82 -5.04 10.81 -19.37
CA ASP A 82 -4.59 12.00 -18.65
C ASP A 82 -3.55 12.76 -19.51
N ALA A 83 -3.20 13.96 -19.09
CA ALA A 83 -2.22 14.80 -19.77
C ALA A 83 -1.34 15.54 -18.76
N VAL A 84 -0.09 15.78 -19.17
CA VAL A 84 0.85 16.59 -18.40
C VAL A 84 0.46 18.07 -18.55
N THR A 85 0.17 18.74 -17.44
CA THR A 85 -0.19 20.17 -17.42
C THR A 85 0.95 21.04 -16.90
N ALA A 86 1.89 20.48 -16.14
CA ALA A 86 3.14 21.13 -15.78
C ALA A 86 4.30 20.14 -15.82
N ILE A 87 5.45 20.57 -16.33
CA ILE A 87 6.63 19.73 -16.58
C ILE A 87 7.93 20.46 -16.27
N ARG A 88 8.92 19.73 -15.75
CA ARG A 88 10.29 20.21 -15.61
C ARG A 88 11.26 19.18 -16.18
N LEU A 89 12.14 19.60 -17.10
CA LEU A 89 13.25 18.81 -17.62
C LEU A 89 14.57 19.35 -17.07
N ARG A 90 15.29 18.51 -16.34
CA ARG A 90 16.66 18.76 -15.88
C ARG A 90 17.62 17.81 -16.56
N ALA A 91 18.79 18.29 -16.97
CA ALA A 91 19.83 17.47 -17.61
C ALA A 91 21.20 17.72 -16.98
N LEU A 92 22.02 16.68 -16.90
CA LEU A 92 23.41 16.79 -16.45
C LEU A 92 24.29 17.26 -17.60
N THR A 93 24.85 18.46 -17.47
CA THR A 93 25.77 19.06 -18.42
C THR A 93 27.18 19.13 -17.84
N GLY A 94 28.18 19.58 -18.62
CA GLY A 94 29.52 19.83 -18.10
C GLY A 94 29.59 20.85 -16.96
N ALA A 95 28.54 21.68 -16.79
CA ALA A 95 28.41 22.63 -15.68
C ALA A 95 27.61 22.08 -14.48
N GLY A 96 27.21 20.79 -14.52
CA GLY A 96 26.32 20.17 -13.55
C GLY A 96 24.86 20.11 -14.04
N TRP A 97 23.94 19.88 -13.11
CA TRP A 97 22.51 19.81 -13.40
C TRP A 97 21.95 21.17 -13.78
N THR A 98 21.34 21.23 -14.98
CA THR A 98 20.73 22.44 -15.54
C THR A 98 19.28 22.16 -15.91
N THR A 99 18.38 23.09 -15.58
CA THR A 99 16.99 23.06 -16.05
C THR A 99 16.95 23.50 -17.51
N LEU A 100 16.57 22.59 -18.41
CA LEU A 100 16.43 22.87 -19.84
C LEU A 100 15.03 23.36 -20.21
N LEU A 101 14.01 22.88 -19.47
CA LEU A 101 12.62 23.25 -19.66
C LEU A 101 11.92 23.31 -18.30
N ASP A 102 11.12 24.35 -18.06
CA ASP A 102 10.21 24.46 -16.92
C ASP A 102 8.95 25.15 -17.41
N VAL A 103 7.86 24.39 -17.55
CA VAL A 103 6.59 24.87 -18.10
C VAL A 103 5.48 24.56 -17.10
N ALA A 104 4.82 25.60 -16.61
CA ALA A 104 3.80 25.49 -15.58
C ALA A 104 2.37 25.24 -16.14
N ASP A 105 2.13 25.61 -17.40
CA ASP A 105 0.79 25.62 -18.01
C ASP A 105 0.81 25.08 -19.45
N LEU A 106 0.93 23.76 -19.59
CA LEU A 106 0.70 23.08 -20.85
C LEU A 106 -0.81 23.01 -21.16
N PRO A 107 -1.19 23.17 -22.45
CA PRO A 107 -2.59 23.06 -22.83
C PRO A 107 -3.11 21.65 -22.59
N VAL A 108 -4.30 21.54 -21.98
CA VAL A 108 -5.00 20.26 -21.84
C VAL A 108 -5.53 19.85 -23.23
N PRO A 109 -5.13 18.68 -23.75
CA PRO A 109 -5.62 18.21 -25.04
C PRO A 109 -7.12 17.93 -25.05
N VAL A 110 -7.74 17.97 -26.22
CA VAL A 110 -9.19 17.73 -26.37
C VAL A 110 -9.55 16.26 -26.14
N ASP A 111 -8.67 15.34 -26.55
CA ASP A 111 -8.82 13.90 -26.34
C ASP A 111 -7.45 13.20 -26.22
N GLY A 112 -7.47 11.91 -25.86
CA GLY A 112 -6.27 11.09 -25.66
C GLY A 112 -5.48 10.75 -26.94
N SER A 113 -5.96 11.13 -28.11
CA SER A 113 -5.29 10.92 -29.41
C SER A 113 -4.61 12.17 -29.97
N ALA A 114 -4.68 13.28 -29.24
CA ALA A 114 -4.08 14.55 -29.65
C ALA A 114 -2.58 14.42 -29.98
N PRO A 115 -2.10 15.18 -30.98
CA PRO A 115 -0.68 15.15 -31.35
C PRO A 115 0.21 15.64 -30.20
N PRO A 116 1.45 15.16 -30.11
CA PRO A 116 2.38 15.59 -29.07
C PRO A 116 2.72 17.08 -29.18
N VAL A 117 2.94 17.72 -28.04
CA VAL A 117 3.63 19.00 -27.95
C VAL A 117 5.14 18.73 -28.05
N GLU A 118 5.81 19.41 -28.98
CA GLU A 118 7.25 19.24 -29.22
C GLU A 118 8.07 20.41 -28.66
N PHE A 119 9.19 20.10 -28.01
CA PHE A 119 10.18 21.07 -27.55
C PHE A 119 11.53 20.76 -28.21
N ASP A 120 12.09 21.74 -28.92
CA ASP A 120 13.47 21.67 -29.42
C ASP A 120 14.44 21.87 -28.26
N LEU A 121 15.35 20.91 -28.07
CA LEU A 121 16.34 20.91 -27.00
C LEU A 121 17.72 21.38 -27.48
N GLY A 122 17.86 21.77 -28.74
CA GLY A 122 19.05 22.47 -29.24
C GLY A 122 20.33 21.64 -29.33
N GLY A 123 20.26 20.32 -29.19
CA GLY A 123 21.45 19.45 -29.24
C GLY A 123 22.26 19.44 -27.95
N VAL A 124 21.64 19.69 -26.78
CA VAL A 124 22.36 19.65 -25.50
C VAL A 124 22.96 18.26 -25.26
N GLU A 125 24.28 18.21 -25.11
CA GLU A 125 25.02 17.00 -24.76
C GLU A 125 24.80 16.63 -23.29
N THR A 126 24.26 15.44 -23.03
CA THR A 126 24.08 14.93 -21.67
C THR A 126 24.07 13.41 -21.60
N SER A 127 24.47 12.87 -20.44
CA SER A 127 24.38 11.45 -20.10
C SER A 127 23.24 11.13 -19.12
N ALA A 128 22.52 12.15 -18.64
CA ALA A 128 21.51 12.00 -17.61
C ALA A 128 20.44 13.10 -17.69
N ALA A 129 19.17 12.71 -17.66
CA ALA A 129 18.08 13.68 -17.59
C ALA A 129 16.95 13.19 -16.67
N VAL A 130 16.18 14.13 -16.14
CA VAL A 130 14.99 13.89 -15.32
C VAL A 130 13.86 14.75 -15.85
N ILE A 131 12.78 14.12 -16.27
CA ILE A 131 11.53 14.76 -16.71
C ILE A 131 10.50 14.58 -15.60
N GLU A 132 10.23 15.62 -14.83
CA GLU A 132 9.21 15.61 -13.78
C GLU A 132 7.85 15.98 -14.34
N VAL A 133 6.84 15.15 -14.07
CA VAL A 133 5.44 15.54 -14.21
C VAL A 133 5.08 16.34 -12.95
N ARG A 134 5.03 17.66 -13.04
CA ARG A 134 4.75 18.55 -11.91
C ARG A 134 3.26 18.63 -11.60
N ARG A 135 2.41 18.56 -12.64
CA ARG A 135 0.95 18.51 -12.55
C ARG A 135 0.35 17.65 -13.66
N SER A 136 -0.77 17.00 -13.37
CA SER A 136 -1.63 16.24 -14.30
C SER A 136 -2.93 17.00 -14.59
N ALA A 137 -3.68 16.58 -15.60
CA ALA A 137 -4.95 17.21 -15.94
C ALA A 137 -6.09 16.70 -15.05
N LEU A 138 -6.05 15.44 -14.63
CA LEU A 138 -7.08 14.86 -13.76
C LEU A 138 -6.85 15.19 -12.28
N ASP A 139 -5.70 14.82 -11.73
CA ASP A 139 -5.45 14.87 -10.28
C ASP A 139 -4.57 16.06 -9.86
N GLY A 140 -4.38 17.02 -10.78
CA GLY A 140 -3.69 18.29 -10.55
C GLY A 140 -2.29 18.07 -9.98
N PRO A 141 -2.03 18.44 -8.72
CA PRO A 141 -0.71 18.25 -8.11
C PRO A 141 -0.24 16.79 -8.06
N TRP A 142 -1.16 15.83 -7.93
CA TRP A 142 -0.80 14.41 -7.86
C TRP A 142 -0.67 13.84 -9.27
N THR A 143 0.48 13.24 -9.57
CA THR A 143 0.75 12.75 -10.93
C THR A 143 0.76 11.22 -10.96
N PRO A 144 0.24 10.56 -12.00
CA PRO A 144 0.24 9.10 -12.08
C PRO A 144 1.58 8.54 -12.60
N TRP A 145 1.98 7.38 -12.07
CA TRP A 145 3.13 6.63 -12.59
C TRP A 145 2.95 6.28 -14.09
N ASN A 146 1.75 5.82 -14.46
CA ASN A 146 1.40 5.46 -15.83
C ASN A 146 1.60 6.64 -16.80
N LEU A 147 1.24 7.86 -16.38
CA LEU A 147 1.40 9.05 -17.20
C LEU A 147 2.89 9.36 -17.42
N ALA A 148 3.72 9.25 -16.40
CA ALA A 148 5.16 9.44 -16.54
C ALA A 148 5.83 8.37 -17.44
N ASP A 149 5.33 7.14 -17.42
CA ASP A 149 5.80 6.07 -18.31
C ASP A 149 5.40 6.28 -19.77
N ASP A 150 4.19 6.80 -20.01
CA ASP A 150 3.61 6.88 -21.36
C ASP A 150 3.82 8.23 -22.05
N ALA A 151 3.86 9.35 -21.32
CA ALA A 151 3.69 10.68 -21.91
C ALA A 151 4.89 11.18 -22.73
N PHE A 152 6.06 10.55 -22.60
CA PHE A 152 7.32 11.14 -23.08
C PHE A 152 8.03 10.30 -24.15
N GLU A 153 8.44 10.97 -25.23
CA GLU A 153 9.51 10.50 -26.11
C GLU A 153 10.65 11.52 -26.05
N LEU A 154 11.87 11.07 -25.79
CA LEU A 154 13.05 11.94 -25.73
C LEU A 154 13.99 11.57 -26.86
N LEU A 155 13.90 12.30 -27.96
CA LEU A 155 14.66 12.04 -29.17
C LEU A 155 16.08 12.60 -29.03
N GLY A 156 17.07 11.77 -29.35
CA GLY A 156 18.48 12.16 -29.36
C GLY A 156 19.31 11.36 -30.35
N ASP A 157 20.60 11.63 -30.37
CA ASP A 157 21.56 10.87 -31.17
C ASP A 157 21.82 9.48 -30.53
N ASP A 158 22.11 8.46 -31.33
CA ASP A 158 22.30 7.08 -30.88
C ASP A 158 23.44 6.99 -29.83
N PRO A 159 23.15 6.58 -28.58
CA PRO A 159 24.16 6.59 -27.53
C PRO A 159 25.15 5.44 -27.69
N VAL A 160 26.31 5.60 -27.06
CA VAL A 160 27.29 4.52 -26.97
C VAL A 160 26.69 3.37 -26.14
N ALA A 161 26.84 2.14 -26.63
CA ALA A 161 26.45 0.96 -25.87
C ALA A 161 27.20 0.91 -24.52
N PRO A 162 26.52 0.57 -23.41
CA PRO A 162 27.17 0.50 -22.11
C PRO A 162 28.24 -0.59 -22.14
N THR A 163 29.38 -0.30 -21.51
CA THR A 163 30.40 -1.32 -21.27
C THR A 163 29.76 -2.45 -20.44
N GLN A 164 30.16 -3.70 -20.69
CA GLN A 164 29.73 -4.87 -19.91
C GLN A 164 30.96 -5.56 -19.30
N GLY A 165 30.88 -6.04 -18.06
CA GLY A 165 31.98 -6.79 -17.43
C GLY A 165 31.55 -7.46 -16.14
N GLU A 166 31.90 -8.74 -15.95
CA GLU A 166 31.53 -9.54 -14.77
C GLU A 166 32.77 -9.88 -13.95
N ALA A 167 32.65 -9.69 -12.65
CA ALA A 167 33.54 -10.25 -11.66
C ALA A 167 32.70 -10.97 -10.59
N ARG A 168 33.28 -12.04 -10.05
CA ARG A 168 32.76 -12.74 -8.86
C ARG A 168 33.69 -12.48 -7.70
N LEU A 169 33.12 -12.41 -6.51
CA LEU A 169 33.92 -12.37 -5.29
C LEU A 169 34.73 -13.66 -5.17
N ARG A 170 35.96 -13.54 -4.67
CA ARG A 170 36.78 -14.69 -4.35
C ARG A 170 36.29 -15.28 -3.03
N ASN A 171 36.02 -16.58 -2.99
CA ASN A 171 35.76 -17.25 -1.72
C ASN A 171 37.10 -17.49 -1.01
N ALA A 172 37.33 -16.77 0.09
CA ALA A 172 38.56 -16.83 0.88
C ALA A 172 38.56 -17.94 1.94
N GLY A 173 37.49 -18.73 2.03
CA GLY A 173 37.36 -19.87 2.94
C GLY A 173 36.03 -19.88 3.69
N VAL A 174 35.56 -21.09 3.98
CA VAL A 174 34.37 -21.34 4.80
C VAL A 174 34.78 -22.19 6.00
N ASP A 175 34.72 -21.61 7.19
CA ASP A 175 34.91 -22.29 8.47
C ASP A 175 33.63 -22.14 9.29
N LEU A 176 32.91 -23.26 9.49
CA LEU A 176 31.66 -23.32 10.26
C LEU A 176 31.87 -23.86 11.68
N SER A 177 33.12 -23.90 12.17
CA SER A 177 33.40 -24.25 13.56
C SER A 177 33.05 -23.09 14.51
N GLY A 178 32.65 -23.41 15.75
CA GLY A 178 32.34 -22.40 16.77
C GLY A 178 31.03 -21.64 16.56
N LEU A 179 30.01 -22.29 15.98
CA LEU A 179 28.66 -21.73 15.92
C LEU A 179 28.08 -21.52 17.33
N PRO A 180 27.31 -20.44 17.57
CA PRO A 180 26.55 -20.26 18.80
C PRO A 180 25.54 -21.39 19.03
N ASP A 181 25.21 -21.66 20.29
CA ASP A 181 24.14 -22.58 20.64
C ASP A 181 22.81 -22.15 20.00
N GLY A 182 22.09 -23.09 19.37
CA GLY A 182 20.84 -22.82 18.66
C GLY A 182 20.99 -22.36 17.20
N VAL A 183 22.23 -22.14 16.72
CA VAL A 183 22.50 -21.81 15.32
C VAL A 183 23.13 -23.01 14.61
N SER A 184 22.49 -23.44 13.53
CA SER A 184 23.04 -24.45 12.61
C SER A 184 23.49 -23.79 11.31
N ALA A 185 24.46 -24.39 10.62
CA ALA A 185 24.91 -23.89 9.33
C ALA A 185 25.32 -25.02 8.38
N GLU A 186 25.08 -24.82 7.09
CA GLU A 186 25.54 -25.69 6.01
C GLU A 186 26.09 -24.86 4.85
N ALA A 187 27.06 -25.39 4.12
CA ALA A 187 27.57 -24.78 2.91
C ALA A 187 27.34 -25.72 1.72
N ASP A 188 26.62 -25.24 0.71
CA ASP A 188 26.33 -26.00 -0.51
C ASP A 188 26.30 -25.05 -1.72
N ARG A 189 26.75 -25.54 -2.89
CA ARG A 189 26.56 -24.90 -4.21
C ARG A 189 26.84 -23.39 -4.30
N GLY A 190 27.83 -22.88 -3.57
CA GLY A 190 28.19 -21.46 -3.60
C GLY A 190 27.33 -20.58 -2.70
N GLU A 191 26.67 -21.18 -1.72
CA GLU A 191 25.92 -20.57 -0.63
C GLU A 191 26.44 -21.10 0.71
N VAL A 192 26.32 -20.28 1.76
CA VAL A 192 26.27 -20.75 3.14
C VAL A 192 24.91 -20.38 3.73
N ARG A 193 24.23 -21.35 4.34
CA ARG A 193 22.93 -21.19 4.98
C ARG A 193 23.05 -21.36 6.47
N PHE A 194 22.43 -20.47 7.22
CA PHE A 194 22.29 -20.53 8.66
C PHE A 194 20.81 -20.72 9.01
N ALA A 195 20.52 -21.49 10.06
CA ALA A 195 19.16 -21.72 10.51
C ALA A 195 19.08 -21.83 12.04
N THR A 196 17.98 -21.30 12.58
CA THR A 196 17.51 -21.46 13.96
C THR A 196 16.08 -22.02 13.93
N ASP A 197 15.42 -22.11 15.08
CA ASP A 197 13.98 -22.39 15.17
C ASP A 197 13.10 -21.21 14.71
N ARG A 198 13.67 -20.01 14.59
CA ARG A 198 12.97 -18.74 14.31
C ARG A 198 13.26 -18.13 12.95
N TYR A 199 14.39 -18.44 12.34
CA TYR A 199 14.70 -17.95 10.99
C TYR A 199 15.69 -18.85 10.26
N ALA A 200 15.76 -18.69 8.95
CA ALA A 200 16.86 -19.20 8.15
C ALA A 200 17.30 -18.14 7.13
N VAL A 201 18.61 -18.05 6.91
CA VAL A 201 19.22 -17.07 6.00
C VAL A 201 20.35 -17.71 5.21
N GLY A 202 20.34 -17.51 3.91
CA GLY A 202 21.38 -17.94 2.98
C GLY A 202 22.20 -16.75 2.50
N PHE A 203 23.50 -16.94 2.37
CA PHE A 203 24.44 -15.94 1.85
C PHE A 203 25.17 -16.48 0.63
N SER A 204 25.14 -15.73 -0.48
CA SER A 204 25.88 -16.12 -1.67
C SER A 204 27.39 -15.92 -1.48
N LEU A 205 28.18 -16.88 -1.92
CA LEU A 205 29.65 -16.86 -1.87
C LEU A 205 30.28 -16.30 -3.16
N GLY A 206 29.49 -16.03 -4.20
CA GLY A 206 29.96 -15.48 -5.48
C GLY A 206 29.67 -13.99 -5.67
N ARG A 207 28.71 -13.46 -4.92
CA ARG A 207 28.27 -12.07 -4.92
C ARG A 207 27.75 -11.72 -3.52
N ALA A 208 27.93 -10.50 -3.06
CA ALA A 208 27.31 -10.04 -1.82
C ALA A 208 25.79 -9.99 -2.00
N GLY A 209 25.05 -10.70 -1.16
CA GLY A 209 23.60 -10.73 -1.15
C GLY A 209 23.04 -11.99 -0.49
N PHE A 210 21.78 -11.89 -0.02
CA PHE A 210 21.06 -13.06 0.44
C PHE A 210 20.77 -14.01 -0.72
N SER A 211 20.76 -15.31 -0.45
CA SER A 211 20.31 -16.36 -1.37
C SER A 211 19.12 -17.15 -0.84
N PHE A 212 18.77 -16.95 0.43
CA PHE A 212 17.58 -17.49 1.08
C PHE A 212 17.21 -16.60 2.26
N LEU A 213 15.91 -16.42 2.53
CA LEU A 213 15.44 -15.77 3.76
C LEU A 213 14.10 -16.38 4.17
N ALA A 214 13.98 -16.80 5.43
CA ALA A 214 12.74 -17.29 6.02
C ALA A 214 12.64 -16.85 7.49
N VAL A 215 11.41 -16.71 8.01
CA VAL A 215 11.13 -16.33 9.40
C VAL A 215 9.95 -17.12 9.95
N ASP A 216 10.01 -17.43 11.24
CA ASP A 216 8.97 -18.08 12.06
C ASP A 216 8.96 -17.42 13.45
N ASP A 217 8.06 -16.47 13.66
CA ASP A 217 7.94 -15.72 14.92
C ASP A 217 7.62 -16.59 16.14
N GLU A 218 6.98 -17.75 15.91
CA GLU A 218 6.60 -18.70 16.96
C GLU A 218 7.73 -19.65 17.38
N GLY A 219 8.85 -19.70 16.64
CA GLY A 219 9.99 -20.57 16.97
C GLY A 219 9.68 -22.07 16.84
N HIS A 220 8.88 -22.46 15.85
CA HIS A 220 8.53 -23.86 15.59
C HIS A 220 9.37 -24.48 14.46
N GLY A 221 10.36 -23.75 13.94
CA GLY A 221 11.24 -24.21 12.87
C GLY A 221 10.61 -24.20 11.48
N ARG A 222 9.55 -23.40 11.26
CA ARG A 222 8.88 -23.26 9.94
C ARG A 222 9.66 -22.30 9.02
N VAL A 223 10.92 -22.64 8.78
CA VAL A 223 11.91 -21.80 8.08
C VAL A 223 12.31 -22.38 6.72
N ASP A 224 11.45 -23.21 6.13
CA ASP A 224 11.65 -23.87 4.83
C ASP A 224 11.14 -23.06 3.63
N ARG A 225 10.26 -22.07 3.89
CA ARG A 225 9.70 -21.21 2.85
C ARG A 225 10.59 -19.99 2.59
N ASP A 226 11.22 -19.96 1.43
CA ASP A 226 11.99 -18.78 0.98
C ASP A 226 11.06 -17.60 0.67
N LEU A 227 11.39 -16.44 1.24
CA LEU A 227 10.69 -15.17 1.06
C LEU A 227 11.29 -14.33 -0.07
N LEU A 228 12.49 -14.68 -0.54
CA LEU A 228 13.20 -13.90 -1.56
C LEU A 228 12.64 -14.14 -2.96
N LEU A 229 12.57 -13.07 -3.75
CA LEU A 229 12.30 -13.16 -5.17
C LEU A 229 13.55 -13.61 -5.93
N HIS A 230 13.45 -14.77 -6.58
CA HIS A 230 14.49 -15.32 -7.44
C HIS A 230 14.08 -15.26 -8.91
N ARG A 231 14.99 -14.79 -9.77
CA ARG A 231 14.79 -14.77 -11.23
C ARG A 231 16.00 -15.32 -11.96
N PRO A 232 15.80 -16.20 -12.96
CA PRO A 232 16.92 -16.68 -13.78
C PRO A 232 17.73 -15.54 -14.39
N GLY A 233 19.05 -15.57 -14.20
CA GLY A 233 19.97 -14.59 -14.78
C GLY A 233 19.92 -13.18 -14.19
N VAL A 234 19.17 -12.96 -13.10
CA VAL A 234 19.05 -11.67 -12.42
C VAL A 234 19.28 -11.89 -10.92
N ASN A 235 20.12 -11.08 -10.30
CA ASN A 235 20.32 -11.11 -8.85
C ASN A 235 19.85 -9.79 -8.23
N LEU A 236 18.69 -9.82 -7.59
CA LEU A 236 18.07 -8.66 -6.95
C LEU A 236 18.53 -8.44 -5.50
N GLN A 237 19.48 -9.24 -5.01
CA GLN A 237 19.89 -9.27 -3.61
C GLN A 237 21.29 -8.64 -3.44
N GLY A 238 21.49 -7.96 -2.30
CA GLY A 238 22.75 -7.39 -1.87
C GLY A 238 23.10 -6.03 -2.47
N VAL A 239 24.38 -5.76 -2.68
CA VAL A 239 24.87 -4.42 -3.04
C VAL A 239 24.33 -3.99 -4.41
N MET A 240 23.93 -2.72 -4.53
CA MET A 240 23.54 -2.06 -5.80
C MET A 240 24.22 -0.69 -5.92
N LEU A 241 24.69 -0.35 -7.12
CA LEU A 241 25.23 0.97 -7.42
C LEU A 241 25.13 1.29 -8.93
N HIS A 242 24.35 2.32 -9.25
CA HIS A 242 24.28 2.92 -10.59
C HIS A 242 24.59 4.41 -10.52
N PRO A 243 25.84 4.83 -10.80
CA PRO A 243 26.22 6.24 -10.83
C PRO A 243 25.47 7.04 -11.90
N VAL A 244 25.20 8.31 -11.60
CA VAL A 244 24.70 9.26 -12.59
C VAL A 244 25.80 9.54 -13.62
N GLY A 245 25.41 9.53 -14.90
CA GLY A 245 26.31 9.83 -16.02
C GLY A 245 27.33 8.73 -16.34
N GLY A 246 27.09 7.50 -15.87
CA GLY A 246 27.91 6.33 -16.18
C GLY A 246 27.09 5.04 -16.28
N SER A 247 27.76 3.95 -16.65
CA SER A 247 27.16 2.61 -16.62
C SER A 247 26.87 2.18 -15.18
N SER A 248 25.84 1.36 -14.98
CA SER A 248 25.64 0.69 -13.69
C SER A 248 26.84 -0.22 -13.40
N LEU A 249 27.35 -0.12 -12.16
CA LEU A 249 28.55 -0.81 -11.71
C LEU A 249 28.19 -2.10 -10.97
N VAL A 250 27.12 -2.05 -10.20
CA VAL A 250 26.52 -3.20 -9.52
C VAL A 250 25.01 -3.12 -9.73
N GLY A 251 24.47 -3.97 -10.61
CA GLY A 251 23.04 -3.99 -10.93
C GLY A 251 22.44 -5.40 -10.91
N PRO A 252 21.12 -5.54 -11.05
CA PRO A 252 20.48 -6.85 -10.99
C PRO A 252 20.77 -7.77 -12.17
N ALA A 253 20.64 -7.26 -13.39
CA ALA A 253 20.90 -8.01 -14.62
C ALA A 253 22.18 -7.57 -15.35
N LEU A 254 22.84 -6.53 -14.85
CA LEU A 254 24.13 -6.09 -15.33
C LEU A 254 25.24 -6.81 -14.59
N ARG A 255 26.25 -7.23 -15.35
CA ARG A 255 27.42 -7.92 -14.84
C ARG A 255 28.12 -7.05 -13.78
N CYS A 256 28.35 -7.63 -12.61
CA CYS A 256 28.82 -6.96 -11.39
C CYS A 256 30.32 -6.62 -11.51
N ARG A 257 30.70 -5.34 -11.39
CA ARG A 257 32.10 -4.88 -11.46
C ARG A 257 32.64 -4.58 -10.07
N VAL A 258 33.05 -5.64 -9.38
CA VAL A 258 33.61 -5.56 -8.04
C VAL A 258 34.86 -6.42 -7.92
N ASP A 259 35.81 -5.99 -7.10
CA ASP A 259 36.97 -6.79 -6.70
C ASP A 259 36.92 -7.01 -5.19
N GLY A 260 37.03 -8.25 -4.74
CA GLY A 260 36.94 -8.52 -3.32
C GLY A 260 36.92 -10.00 -2.96
N GLU A 261 36.63 -10.25 -1.70
CA GLU A 261 36.45 -11.59 -1.17
C GLU A 261 35.24 -11.70 -0.25
N VAL A 262 34.77 -12.92 -0.10
CA VAL A 262 33.86 -13.35 0.96
C VAL A 262 34.58 -14.35 1.84
N ARG A 263 34.40 -14.24 3.16
CA ARG A 263 34.93 -15.17 4.15
C ARG A 263 33.83 -15.55 5.13
N VAL A 264 33.74 -16.83 5.47
CA VAL A 264 32.85 -17.32 6.52
C VAL A 264 33.68 -17.85 7.68
N THR A 265 33.40 -17.38 8.89
CA THR A 265 34.08 -17.82 10.12
C THR A 265 33.06 -17.92 11.24
N GLY A 266 32.81 -19.15 11.70
CA GLY A 266 31.73 -19.45 12.64
C GLY A 266 30.39 -18.98 12.08
N ALA A 267 29.69 -18.15 12.86
CA ALA A 267 28.41 -17.56 12.50
C ALA A 267 28.52 -16.20 11.81
N THR A 268 29.69 -15.83 11.27
CA THR A 268 29.88 -14.54 10.59
C THR A 268 30.23 -14.73 9.12
N VAL A 269 29.50 -14.05 8.24
CA VAL A 269 29.80 -13.91 6.80
C VAL A 269 30.29 -12.48 6.55
N THR A 270 31.55 -12.36 6.12
CA THR A 270 32.16 -11.05 5.79
C THR A 270 32.36 -10.91 4.30
N TYR A 271 31.76 -9.88 3.71
CA TYR A 271 32.07 -9.38 2.38
C TYR A 271 33.02 -8.18 2.50
N ASP A 272 34.19 -8.26 1.88
CA ASP A 272 35.12 -7.13 1.75
C ASP A 272 35.39 -6.92 0.26
N LEU A 273 34.78 -5.88 -0.29
CA LEU A 273 34.79 -5.63 -1.72
C LEU A 273 35.05 -4.16 -2.02
N THR A 274 35.60 -3.93 -3.20
CA THR A 274 35.81 -2.61 -3.78
C THR A 274 35.00 -2.50 -5.06
N ILE A 275 34.54 -1.30 -5.34
CA ILE A 275 33.94 -0.89 -6.60
C ILE A 275 34.93 0.11 -7.21
N PRO A 276 35.95 -0.35 -7.98
CA PRO A 276 37.06 0.49 -8.40
C PRO A 276 36.61 1.72 -9.19
N ASP A 277 35.67 1.52 -10.11
CA ASP A 277 35.08 2.58 -10.94
C ASP A 277 34.34 3.65 -10.12
N ALA A 278 33.93 3.34 -8.88
CA ALA A 278 33.33 4.30 -7.96
C ALA A 278 34.35 4.90 -6.97
N GLY A 279 35.51 4.27 -6.78
CA GLY A 279 36.45 4.60 -5.71
C GLY A 279 35.93 4.25 -4.32
N GLN A 280 35.06 3.23 -4.24
CA GLN A 280 34.41 2.80 -3.00
C GLN A 280 34.92 1.43 -2.52
N ARG A 281 34.94 1.25 -1.20
CA ARG A 281 35.13 -0.03 -0.51
C ARG A 281 34.00 -0.26 0.48
N LEU A 282 33.46 -1.47 0.48
CA LEU A 282 32.44 -1.93 1.41
C LEU A 282 33.01 -3.10 2.22
N ARG A 283 32.86 -3.02 3.54
CA ARG A 283 33.05 -4.14 4.45
C ARG A 283 31.71 -4.41 5.15
N LEU A 284 31.13 -5.57 4.88
CA LEU A 284 29.81 -5.97 5.37
C LEU A 284 29.97 -7.29 6.13
N ALA A 285 29.87 -7.27 7.46
CA ALA A 285 29.96 -8.46 8.28
C ALA A 285 28.59 -8.78 8.89
N TRP A 286 27.96 -9.82 8.37
CA TRP A 286 26.71 -10.37 8.91
C TRP A 286 27.03 -11.42 9.96
N THR A 287 26.46 -11.29 11.15
CA THR A 287 26.60 -12.26 12.25
C THR A 287 25.23 -12.81 12.62
N MET A 288 25.14 -14.14 12.68
CA MET A 288 23.91 -14.86 12.98
C MET A 288 23.88 -15.19 14.47
N THR A 289 22.79 -14.80 15.14
CA THR A 289 22.53 -15.05 16.55
C THR A 289 21.28 -15.92 16.70
N PRO A 290 21.00 -16.53 17.86
CA PRO A 290 19.75 -17.29 18.04
C PRO A 290 18.48 -16.45 17.80
N GLU A 291 18.55 -15.14 18.07
CA GLU A 291 17.41 -14.21 18.05
C GLU A 291 17.23 -13.45 16.72
N GLY A 292 18.24 -13.48 15.84
CA GLY A 292 18.21 -12.73 14.59
C GLY A 292 19.59 -12.48 13.97
N LEU A 293 19.68 -11.44 13.13
CA LEU A 293 20.87 -11.09 12.34
C LEU A 293 21.45 -9.76 12.80
N GLU A 294 22.77 -9.65 12.83
CA GLU A 294 23.49 -8.40 13.04
C GLU A 294 24.35 -8.07 11.81
N LEU A 295 24.31 -6.82 11.35
CA LEU A 295 25.17 -6.32 10.28
C LEU A 295 26.09 -5.24 10.84
N ASP A 296 27.40 -5.47 10.79
CA ASP A 296 28.43 -4.44 10.98
C ASP A 296 28.91 -4.00 9.59
N ALA A 297 28.52 -2.77 9.20
CA ALA A 297 28.74 -2.25 7.85
C ALA A 297 29.63 -1.02 7.86
N THR A 298 30.62 -1.01 6.99
CA THR A 298 31.47 0.15 6.70
C THR A 298 31.48 0.45 5.21
N ARG A 299 31.20 1.69 4.84
CA ARG A 299 31.40 2.25 3.50
C ARG A 299 32.51 3.28 3.55
N THR A 300 33.57 3.08 2.77
CA THR A 300 34.64 4.07 2.60
C THR A 300 34.69 4.50 1.14
N SER A 301 34.74 5.81 0.89
CA SER A 301 34.90 6.38 -0.45
C SER A 301 35.96 7.47 -0.45
N GLY A 302 36.80 7.49 -1.47
CA GLY A 302 37.78 8.56 -1.72
C GLY A 302 37.25 9.73 -2.56
N ARG A 303 35.96 9.72 -2.91
CA ARG A 303 35.26 10.81 -3.61
C ARG A 303 33.76 10.74 -3.40
N ALA A 304 33.08 11.88 -3.54
CA ALA A 304 31.63 11.90 -3.64
C ALA A 304 31.18 11.39 -5.02
N ILE A 305 30.07 10.64 -5.07
CA ILE A 305 29.41 10.25 -6.32
C ILE A 305 27.91 10.48 -6.20
N GLU A 306 27.28 10.89 -7.30
CA GLU A 306 25.82 10.88 -7.41
C GLU A 306 25.37 9.59 -8.08
N ALA A 307 24.28 8.98 -7.63
CA ALA A 307 23.77 7.72 -8.12
C ALA A 307 22.25 7.73 -8.33
N TRP A 308 21.81 7.04 -9.39
CA TRP A 308 20.41 6.69 -9.65
C TRP A 308 19.92 5.62 -8.66
N GLU A 309 20.79 4.65 -8.39
CA GLU A 309 20.53 3.51 -7.51
C GLU A 309 21.74 3.34 -6.59
N SER A 310 21.48 3.18 -5.29
CA SER A 310 22.48 2.82 -4.28
C SER A 310 21.79 1.95 -3.25
N ALA A 311 22.35 0.80 -2.93
CA ALA A 311 21.95 0.03 -1.76
C ALA A 311 23.18 -0.63 -1.16
N LEU A 312 23.40 -0.39 0.13
CA LEU A 312 24.39 -1.13 0.91
C LEU A 312 23.98 -2.62 0.95
N TRP A 313 22.68 -2.88 1.08
CA TRP A 313 22.11 -4.21 1.03
C TRP A 313 20.65 -4.15 0.57
N GLN A 314 20.37 -4.65 -0.63
CA GLN A 314 19.03 -4.81 -1.17
C GLN A 314 18.47 -6.20 -0.84
N THR A 315 17.21 -6.24 -0.44
CA THR A 315 16.42 -7.46 -0.23
C THR A 315 15.17 -7.37 -1.09
N ALA A 316 15.07 -8.19 -2.13
CA ALA A 316 13.87 -8.29 -2.95
C ALA A 316 13.02 -9.47 -2.48
N LEU A 317 11.80 -9.18 -2.04
CA LEU A 317 10.85 -10.14 -1.50
C LEU A 317 9.79 -10.50 -2.55
N ASP A 318 9.33 -11.75 -2.50
CA ASP A 318 8.32 -12.27 -3.42
C ASP A 318 6.91 -12.05 -2.83
N PRO A 319 6.11 -11.11 -3.37
CA PRO A 319 4.74 -10.90 -2.91
C PRO A 319 3.84 -12.11 -3.15
N GLY A 320 4.20 -13.02 -4.07
CA GLY A 320 3.51 -14.30 -4.28
C GLY A 320 3.74 -15.32 -3.16
N VAL A 321 4.74 -15.09 -2.29
CA VAL A 321 4.92 -15.84 -1.03
C VAL A 321 4.16 -15.14 0.10
N ALA A 322 4.46 -13.86 0.33
CA ALA A 322 3.79 -13.06 1.34
C ALA A 322 3.83 -11.58 0.94
N ALA A 323 2.70 -10.87 1.09
CA ALA A 323 2.60 -9.43 0.88
C ALA A 323 3.26 -8.66 2.03
N THR A 324 4.60 -8.74 2.12
CA THR A 324 5.42 -8.16 3.18
C THR A 324 5.21 -6.64 3.25
N THR A 325 5.16 -6.06 4.45
CA THR A 325 5.00 -4.61 4.64
C THR A 325 6.15 -4.06 5.48
N THR A 326 6.62 -2.85 5.13
CA THR A 326 7.60 -2.10 5.94
C THR A 326 6.88 -1.00 6.73
N LEU A 327 6.89 -1.11 8.06
CA LEU A 327 6.27 -0.16 8.98
C LEU A 327 7.36 0.66 9.68
N GLY A 328 7.34 1.98 9.51
CA GLY A 328 8.26 2.91 10.15
C GLY A 328 7.95 4.36 9.80
N THR A 329 8.79 5.28 10.26
CA THR A 329 8.60 6.72 10.00
C THR A 329 9.15 7.09 8.62
N VAL A 330 8.28 7.57 7.73
CA VAL A 330 8.65 7.97 6.36
C VAL A 330 9.30 9.36 6.34
N ARG A 331 10.44 9.47 5.66
CA ARG A 331 11.06 10.75 5.31
C ARG A 331 10.48 11.25 3.98
N ARG A 332 9.77 12.38 4.00
CA ARG A 332 9.17 13.00 2.80
C ARG A 332 10.20 13.80 1.97
N ILE A 333 11.33 13.19 1.62
CA ILE A 333 12.43 13.81 0.84
C ILE A 333 12.94 12.87 -0.26
N GLY A 334 13.42 13.46 -1.35
CA GLY A 334 14.00 12.74 -2.49
C GLY A 334 13.10 11.65 -3.06
N ARG A 335 13.68 10.51 -3.45
CA ARG A 335 12.92 9.35 -3.94
C ARG A 335 12.07 8.78 -2.80
N THR A 336 10.82 8.43 -3.09
CA THR A 336 9.87 7.96 -2.07
C THR A 336 10.30 6.63 -1.44
N GLY A 337 9.67 6.29 -0.32
CA GLY A 337 9.91 5.04 0.39
C GLY A 337 11.01 5.08 1.44
N LEU A 338 11.69 6.23 1.61
CA LEU A 338 12.76 6.39 2.59
C LEU A 338 12.17 6.43 4.01
N LEU A 339 12.73 5.65 4.92
CA LEU A 339 12.33 5.56 6.32
C LEU A 339 13.53 5.73 7.26
N ASP A 340 13.23 6.28 8.44
CA ASP A 340 14.10 6.22 9.60
C ASP A 340 14.19 4.81 10.19
N LEU A 341 15.30 4.49 10.86
CA LEU A 341 15.37 3.37 11.79
C LEU A 341 14.98 3.87 13.20
N PRO A 342 14.24 3.09 14.00
CA PRO A 342 13.85 1.70 13.77
C PRO A 342 12.65 1.51 12.83
N LEU A 343 12.49 0.30 12.30
CA LEU A 343 11.34 -0.13 11.50
C LEU A 343 10.97 -1.61 11.77
N LEU A 344 9.77 -2.01 11.37
CA LEU A 344 9.33 -3.40 11.32
C LEU A 344 9.15 -3.85 9.87
N LEU A 345 9.83 -4.92 9.48
CA LEU A 345 9.59 -5.64 8.23
C LEU A 345 8.65 -6.81 8.55
N HIS A 346 7.35 -6.61 8.36
CA HIS A 346 6.30 -7.57 8.72
C HIS A 346 5.96 -8.48 7.55
N VAL A 347 6.14 -9.79 7.72
CA VAL A 347 5.90 -10.84 6.72
C VAL A 347 4.63 -11.61 7.14
N PRO A 348 3.47 -11.34 6.51
CA PRO A 348 2.19 -11.97 6.85
C PRO A 348 2.28 -13.50 6.94
N GLY A 349 1.80 -14.08 8.04
CA GLY A 349 1.77 -15.53 8.24
C GLY A 349 3.10 -16.17 8.62
N HIS A 350 4.19 -15.40 8.70
CA HIS A 350 5.53 -15.88 8.99
C HIS A 350 6.16 -15.22 10.23
N GLY A 351 6.06 -13.89 10.36
CA GLY A 351 6.65 -13.14 11.46
C GLY A 351 7.16 -11.77 11.03
N SER A 352 7.92 -11.10 11.89
CA SER A 352 8.48 -9.78 11.57
C SER A 352 9.96 -9.70 11.94
N PHE A 353 10.71 -8.83 11.25
CA PHE A 353 12.02 -8.36 11.71
C PHE A 353 11.89 -6.95 12.27
N HIS A 354 12.24 -6.75 13.54
CA HIS A 354 12.48 -5.42 14.10
C HIS A 354 13.91 -5.01 13.75
N VAL A 355 14.03 -4.00 12.90
CA VAL A 355 15.30 -3.51 12.37
C VAL A 355 15.68 -2.22 13.07
N THR A 356 16.82 -2.22 13.77
CA THR A 356 17.36 -1.07 14.50
C THR A 356 18.78 -0.76 14.04
N GLY A 357 19.23 0.49 14.16
CA GLY A 357 20.60 0.90 13.86
C GLY A 357 21.18 1.84 14.92
N ASP A 358 22.51 1.88 15.04
CA ASP A 358 23.23 2.73 16.00
C ASP A 358 23.71 4.08 15.41
N SER A 359 23.44 4.31 14.12
CA SER A 359 23.90 5.49 13.38
C SER A 359 22.75 6.16 12.64
N THR A 360 22.74 7.49 12.68
CA THR A 360 21.80 8.33 11.93
C THR A 360 22.10 8.37 10.42
N ASP A 361 23.29 7.90 10.02
CA ASP A 361 23.68 7.76 8.62
C ASP A 361 23.02 6.55 7.94
N ALA A 362 22.44 5.64 8.73
CA ALA A 362 21.70 4.49 8.22
C ALA A 362 20.22 4.82 8.04
N ALA A 363 19.65 4.33 6.95
CA ALA A 363 18.22 4.45 6.66
C ALA A 363 17.76 3.23 5.86
N TRP A 364 16.45 3.11 5.68
CA TRP A 364 15.84 2.08 4.84
C TRP A 364 15.05 2.72 3.71
N ARG A 365 15.01 2.10 2.54
CA ARG A 365 14.03 2.44 1.50
C ARG A 365 13.18 1.24 1.16
N SER A 366 11.87 1.38 1.21
CA SER A 366 10.90 0.38 0.73
C SER A 366 10.38 0.82 -0.64
N ASP A 367 10.26 -0.08 -1.61
CA ASP A 367 9.72 0.20 -2.95
C ASP A 367 8.89 -1.00 -3.45
N ALA A 368 7.62 -0.79 -3.74
CA ALA A 368 6.69 -1.86 -4.10
C ALA A 368 6.25 -1.72 -5.57
N ASP A 369 6.44 -2.78 -6.35
CA ASP A 369 6.08 -2.80 -7.77
C ASP A 369 5.39 -4.12 -8.12
N ARG A 370 4.06 -4.06 -8.23
CA ARG A 370 3.23 -5.20 -8.62
C ARG A 370 3.48 -5.64 -10.05
N GLY A 371 3.76 -4.71 -10.97
CA GLY A 371 4.01 -5.02 -12.38
C GLY A 371 5.32 -5.79 -12.57
N ASN A 372 6.34 -5.43 -11.79
CA ASN A 372 7.58 -6.20 -11.68
C ASN A 372 7.53 -7.29 -10.62
N GLY A 373 6.41 -7.50 -9.92
CA GLY A 373 6.18 -8.59 -8.97
C GLY A 373 7.19 -8.63 -7.82
N TRP A 374 7.57 -7.48 -7.26
CA TRP A 374 8.50 -7.43 -6.13
C TRP A 374 8.11 -6.40 -5.07
N LEU A 375 8.68 -6.59 -3.89
CA LEU A 375 8.90 -5.54 -2.90
C LEU A 375 10.40 -5.46 -2.59
N LEU A 376 10.99 -4.29 -2.75
CA LEU A 376 12.40 -4.04 -2.49
C LEU A 376 12.57 -3.34 -1.14
N GLY A 377 13.44 -3.90 -0.32
CA GLY A 377 14.01 -3.27 0.86
C GLY A 377 15.46 -2.91 0.61
N GLU A 378 15.84 -1.65 0.82
CA GLU A 378 17.18 -1.15 0.52
C GLU A 378 17.78 -0.51 1.77
N LEU A 379 18.80 -1.15 2.36
CA LEU A 379 19.62 -0.53 3.40
C LEU A 379 20.51 0.55 2.79
N LYS A 380 20.50 1.72 3.43
CA LYS A 380 21.28 2.92 3.11
C LYS A 380 22.36 3.13 4.18
N LEU A 381 23.53 3.62 3.79
CA LEU A 381 24.59 4.09 4.67
C LEU A 381 25.31 5.32 4.07
N GLY A 382 25.00 6.50 4.62
CA GLY A 382 25.63 7.77 4.28
C GLY A 382 25.21 8.31 2.90
N GLU A 383 24.01 7.99 2.43
CA GLU A 383 23.39 8.61 1.26
C GLU A 383 22.62 9.88 1.63
N GLU A 384 22.79 10.91 0.82
CA GLU A 384 22.05 12.16 0.88
C GLU A 384 21.04 12.23 -0.27
N PRO A 385 19.72 12.16 -0.01
CA PRO A 385 18.70 12.24 -1.06
C PRO A 385 18.69 13.61 -1.75
N THR A 386 18.50 13.62 -3.06
CA THR A 386 18.32 14.85 -3.84
C THR A 386 16.86 15.06 -4.23
N ASP A 387 16.49 16.31 -4.54
CA ASP A 387 15.16 16.71 -5.00
C ASP A 387 14.78 16.20 -6.41
N ARG A 388 15.69 15.50 -7.09
CA ARG A 388 15.52 14.93 -8.43
C ARG A 388 15.45 13.41 -8.43
N GLY A 389 15.37 12.79 -7.24
CA GLY A 389 15.22 11.35 -7.08
C GLY A 389 16.52 10.56 -7.18
N THR A 390 17.67 11.23 -7.19
CA THR A 390 18.99 10.61 -7.07
C THR A 390 19.48 10.66 -5.62
N VAL A 391 20.63 10.05 -5.35
CA VAL A 391 21.32 10.15 -4.06
C VAL A 391 22.77 10.57 -4.25
N VAL A 392 23.30 11.37 -3.34
CA VAL A 392 24.73 11.67 -3.25
C VAL A 392 25.34 10.78 -2.18
N LEU A 393 26.31 9.98 -2.57
CA LEU A 393 27.16 9.19 -1.70
C LEU A 393 28.38 10.04 -1.38
N ALA A 394 28.40 10.67 -0.21
CA ALA A 394 29.50 11.53 0.21
C ALA A 394 30.85 10.76 0.28
N GLU A 395 31.93 11.52 0.10
CA GLU A 395 33.30 11.08 0.42
C GLU A 395 33.43 10.85 1.93
N GLY A 396 34.30 9.91 2.32
CA GLY A 396 34.60 9.64 3.72
C GLY A 396 34.36 8.20 4.10
N THR A 397 34.30 7.95 5.41
CA THR A 397 33.99 6.63 5.98
C THR A 397 32.73 6.73 6.82
N PHE A 398 31.77 5.90 6.49
CA PHE A 398 30.49 5.76 7.18
C PHE A 398 30.42 4.37 7.78
N HIS A 399 29.90 4.28 9.00
CA HIS A 399 29.79 3.03 9.75
C HIS A 399 28.42 2.96 10.43
N ALA A 400 27.82 1.78 10.42
CA ALA A 400 26.62 1.49 11.19
C ALA A 400 26.60 0.02 11.60
N ARG A 401 26.17 -0.24 12.83
CA ARG A 401 25.73 -1.56 13.28
C ARG A 401 24.22 -1.62 13.26
N MET A 402 23.68 -2.63 12.60
CA MET A 402 22.24 -2.85 12.47
C MET A 402 21.86 -4.22 13.03
N SER A 403 20.70 -4.32 13.66
CA SER A 403 20.15 -5.56 14.20
C SER A 403 18.80 -5.82 13.56
N TRP A 404 18.58 -7.06 13.11
CA TRP A 404 17.32 -7.57 12.58
C TRP A 404 16.85 -8.67 13.54
N ARG A 405 16.05 -8.30 14.52
CA ARG A 405 15.55 -9.25 15.53
C ARG A 405 14.22 -9.84 15.08
N VAL A 406 14.08 -11.16 15.16
CA VAL A 406 12.78 -11.81 14.93
C VAL A 406 11.83 -11.43 16.05
N THR A 407 10.64 -10.94 15.68
CA THR A 407 9.57 -10.56 16.60
C THR A 407 8.22 -10.90 16.00
N ASP A 408 7.20 -11.01 16.85
CA ASP A 408 5.80 -11.05 16.43
C ASP A 408 5.30 -9.63 16.10
N THR A 409 3.99 -9.41 16.16
CA THR A 409 3.41 -8.08 15.90
C THR A 409 3.63 -7.04 17.01
N GLY A 410 4.13 -7.43 18.19
CA GLY A 410 4.19 -6.56 19.36
C GLY A 410 2.81 -6.20 19.95
N VAL A 411 1.72 -6.78 19.44
CA VAL A 411 0.36 -6.55 19.92
C VAL A 411 -0.08 -7.70 20.81
N GLU A 412 -0.35 -7.39 22.07
CA GLU A 412 -0.60 -8.38 23.11
C GLU A 412 -2.09 -8.59 23.42
N ALA A 413 -2.44 -9.86 23.66
CA ALA A 413 -3.71 -10.25 24.23
C ALA A 413 -3.63 -10.30 25.76
N ARG A 414 -4.79 -10.20 26.43
CA ARG A 414 -4.92 -10.44 27.86
C ARG A 414 -4.84 -11.94 28.16
N GLU A 415 -4.48 -12.27 29.40
CA GLU A 415 -4.28 -13.67 29.82
C GLU A 415 -5.56 -14.51 29.71
N GLU A 416 -6.75 -13.91 29.84
CA GLU A 416 -8.04 -14.59 29.72
C GLU A 416 -8.52 -14.84 28.27
N ALA A 417 -7.76 -14.39 27.27
CA ALA A 417 -8.15 -14.55 25.87
C ALA A 417 -8.15 -16.03 25.45
N PRO A 418 -9.20 -16.52 24.76
CA PRO A 418 -9.16 -17.84 24.15
C PRO A 418 -7.94 -18.01 23.22
N GLU A 419 -7.27 -19.15 23.29
CA GLU A 419 -5.97 -19.37 22.60
C GLU A 419 -6.00 -19.02 21.10
N PRO A 420 -7.02 -19.41 20.31
CA PRO A 420 -7.07 -19.01 18.90
C PRO A 420 -7.11 -17.49 18.69
N ILE A 421 -7.81 -16.77 19.58
CA ILE A 421 -7.94 -15.32 19.51
C ILE A 421 -6.63 -14.64 19.93
N ALA A 422 -6.02 -15.09 21.02
CA ALA A 422 -4.73 -14.58 21.49
C ALA A 422 -3.65 -14.75 20.41
N ARG A 423 -3.61 -15.93 19.79
CA ARG A 423 -2.68 -16.23 18.71
C ARG A 423 -2.98 -15.42 17.45
N ALA A 424 -4.24 -15.22 17.07
CA ALA A 424 -4.60 -14.36 15.94
C ALA A 424 -4.13 -12.91 16.15
N ILE A 425 -4.36 -12.34 17.34
CA ILE A 425 -3.89 -10.99 17.68
C ILE A 425 -2.37 -10.90 17.52
N ARG A 426 -1.60 -11.77 18.19
CA ARG A 426 -0.12 -11.73 18.16
C ARG A 426 0.46 -11.92 16.77
N ARG A 427 -0.16 -12.72 15.90
CA ARG A 427 0.38 -13.04 14.57
C ARG A 427 -0.06 -12.09 13.47
N THR A 428 -1.28 -11.53 13.56
CA THR A 428 -1.93 -10.91 12.40
C THR A 428 -2.42 -9.48 12.61
N ALA A 429 -2.27 -8.89 13.80
CA ALA A 429 -2.71 -7.51 14.07
C ALA A 429 -2.13 -6.46 13.10
N LEU A 430 -0.88 -6.64 12.65
CA LEU A 430 -0.25 -5.74 11.67
C LEU A 430 -0.52 -6.12 10.22
N THR A 431 -1.02 -7.34 9.95
CA THR A 431 -1.26 -7.81 8.59
C THR A 431 -2.37 -7.00 7.90
N GLY A 432 -3.34 -6.52 8.67
CA GLY A 432 -4.37 -5.57 8.23
C GLY A 432 -3.92 -4.11 8.14
N LEU A 433 -2.65 -3.81 8.43
CA LEU A 433 -2.07 -2.47 8.33
C LEU A 433 -1.07 -2.43 7.18
N SER A 434 -1.58 -2.64 5.97
CA SER A 434 -0.84 -2.73 4.70
C SER A 434 -0.33 -1.37 4.22
N TYR A 435 0.53 -0.74 5.04
CA TYR A 435 1.13 0.56 4.75
C TYR A 435 2.17 0.44 3.64
N ARG A 436 2.07 1.30 2.63
CA ARG A 436 3.04 1.42 1.55
C ARG A 436 3.88 2.67 1.75
N ALA A 437 5.06 2.50 2.35
CA ALA A 437 5.99 3.59 2.62
C ALA A 437 6.46 4.32 1.35
N ASP A 438 6.51 3.63 0.21
CA ASP A 438 6.82 4.18 -1.11
C ASP A 438 5.75 5.14 -1.63
N THR A 439 4.54 5.08 -1.08
CA THR A 439 3.42 5.96 -1.43
C THR A 439 2.84 6.75 -0.26
N GLY A 440 3.36 6.54 0.95
CA GLY A 440 2.94 7.22 2.17
C GLY A 440 1.47 7.01 2.52
N THR A 441 0.92 5.81 2.31
CA THR A 441 -0.50 5.52 2.57
C THR A 441 -0.75 4.04 2.78
N TYR A 442 -1.81 3.69 3.49
CA TYR A 442 -2.38 2.36 3.45
C TYR A 442 -2.95 2.01 2.07
N SER A 443 -2.80 0.74 1.70
CA SER A 443 -3.22 0.15 0.42
C SER A 443 -3.92 -1.18 0.62
N ASN A 444 -4.59 -1.70 -0.40
CA ASN A 444 -5.33 -2.97 -0.33
C ASN A 444 -4.46 -4.15 0.20
N ASN A 445 -3.19 -4.18 -0.24
CA ASN A 445 -2.09 -4.91 0.39
C ASN A 445 -0.76 -4.19 0.05
N SER A 446 0.39 -4.74 0.46
CA SER A 446 1.69 -4.07 0.37
C SER A 446 2.22 -3.80 -1.05
N VAL A 447 1.64 -4.43 -2.07
CA VAL A 447 1.99 -4.17 -3.49
C VAL A 447 0.79 -3.71 -4.31
N SER A 448 -0.42 -3.70 -3.74
CA SER A 448 -1.65 -3.35 -4.45
C SER A 448 -1.95 -1.84 -4.43
N ILE A 449 -3.06 -1.49 -5.08
CA ILE A 449 -3.53 -0.12 -5.26
C ILE A 449 -3.96 0.52 -3.92
N HIS A 450 -3.85 1.84 -3.83
CA HIS A 450 -4.41 2.61 -2.71
C HIS A 450 -5.94 2.51 -2.77
N CYS A 451 -6.58 2.21 -1.65
CA CYS A 451 -8.02 1.95 -1.60
C CYS A 451 -8.69 2.77 -0.48
N PRO A 452 -8.83 4.11 -0.61
CA PRO A 452 -9.38 4.95 0.46
C PRO A 452 -10.76 4.51 0.98
N MET A 453 -11.56 3.80 0.17
CA MET A 453 -12.82 3.21 0.64
C MET A 453 -12.67 2.28 1.85
N SER A 454 -11.48 1.71 2.07
CA SER A 454 -11.18 0.81 3.19
C SER A 454 -10.66 1.54 4.43
N MET A 455 -10.65 2.89 4.44
CA MET A 455 -10.08 3.67 5.54
C MET A 455 -10.73 3.39 6.89
N ASP A 456 -12.03 3.07 6.93
CA ASP A 456 -12.72 2.69 8.16
C ASP A 456 -12.18 1.38 8.77
N THR A 457 -11.62 0.51 7.94
CA THR A 457 -10.90 -0.69 8.37
C THR A 457 -9.56 -0.34 9.00
N TRP A 458 -8.77 0.46 8.30
CA TRP A 458 -7.45 0.84 8.77
C TRP A 458 -7.53 1.67 10.03
N SER A 459 -8.47 2.61 10.12
CA SER A 459 -8.67 3.39 11.34
C SER A 459 -9.05 2.50 12.50
N ALA A 460 -9.99 1.56 12.30
CA ALA A 460 -10.40 0.63 13.34
C ALA A 460 -9.22 -0.18 13.92
N LEU A 461 -8.26 -0.59 13.10
CA LEU A 461 -7.08 -1.31 13.57
C LEU A 461 -6.00 -0.37 14.14
N ALA A 462 -5.60 0.66 13.40
CA ALA A 462 -4.48 1.54 13.74
C ALA A 462 -4.68 2.25 15.09
N VAL A 463 -5.89 2.73 15.39
CA VAL A 463 -6.16 3.38 16.69
C VAL A 463 -6.11 2.40 17.86
N ARG A 464 -6.33 1.11 17.63
CA ARG A 464 -6.29 0.05 18.66
C ARG A 464 -4.89 -0.51 18.86
N CYS A 465 -4.12 -0.66 17.79
CA CYS A 465 -2.74 -1.12 17.83
C CYS A 465 -1.82 -0.06 18.46
N GLY A 466 -1.99 1.23 18.10
CA GLY A 466 -1.17 2.31 18.65
C GLY A 466 0.31 2.16 18.29
N GLU A 467 1.18 2.33 19.29
CA GLU A 467 2.62 2.12 19.16
C GLU A 467 2.97 0.63 19.35
N VAL A 468 3.43 -0.01 18.28
CA VAL A 468 3.61 -1.47 18.19
C VAL A 468 5.06 -1.90 18.45
N ALA A 469 5.99 -0.96 18.33
CA ALA A 469 7.36 -1.04 18.79
C ALA A 469 7.87 0.39 19.03
N PRO A 470 8.95 0.58 19.83
CA PRO A 470 9.46 1.92 20.12
C PRO A 470 9.70 2.75 18.85
N GLY A 471 8.98 3.87 18.71
CA GLY A 471 9.07 4.76 17.55
C GLY A 471 8.24 4.34 16.32
N ILE A 472 7.40 3.31 16.43
CA ILE A 472 6.55 2.81 15.35
C ILE A 472 5.08 2.92 15.77
N ASP A 473 4.47 4.07 15.48
CA ASP A 473 3.07 4.37 15.78
C ASP A 473 2.18 4.20 14.55
N THR A 474 1.27 3.23 14.60
CA THR A 474 0.31 2.95 13.52
C THR A 474 -0.68 4.10 13.28
N ARG A 475 -0.88 4.98 14.28
CA ARG A 475 -1.69 6.21 14.14
C ARG A 475 -0.99 7.27 13.30
N ALA A 476 0.34 7.31 13.30
CA ALA A 476 1.10 8.21 12.42
C ALA A 476 0.92 7.80 10.95
N MET A 477 0.89 6.50 10.66
CA MET A 477 0.62 5.97 9.31
C MET A 477 -0.83 6.20 8.88
N LEU A 478 -1.78 6.13 9.81
CA LEU A 478 -3.16 6.56 9.56
C LEU A 478 -3.23 8.05 9.21
N ARG A 479 -2.53 8.89 9.98
CA ARG A 479 -2.40 10.32 9.68
C ARG A 479 -1.81 10.55 8.29
N ASP A 480 -0.72 9.87 7.91
CA ASP A 480 -0.15 9.98 6.56
C ASP A 480 -1.18 9.69 5.46
N SER A 481 -1.96 8.62 5.65
CA SER A 481 -3.00 8.19 4.70
C SER A 481 -4.13 9.22 4.60
N LEU A 482 -4.54 9.81 5.73
CA LEU A 482 -5.55 10.87 5.79
C LEU A 482 -5.04 12.18 5.17
N GLU A 483 -3.81 12.60 5.46
CA GLU A 483 -3.19 13.78 4.87
C GLU A 483 -3.13 13.66 3.35
N ARG A 484 -2.69 12.50 2.83
CA ARG A 484 -2.66 12.24 1.40
C ARG A 484 -4.04 12.39 0.76
N TRP A 485 -5.09 11.85 1.38
CA TRP A 485 -6.46 11.99 0.88
C TRP A 485 -6.99 13.44 0.95
N LEU A 486 -6.78 14.13 2.08
CA LEU A 486 -7.19 15.54 2.26
C LEU A 486 -6.51 16.48 1.25
N ASP A 487 -5.28 16.18 0.87
CA ASP A 487 -4.53 16.90 -0.15
C ASP A 487 -4.92 16.50 -1.59
N GLY A 488 -5.86 15.56 -1.77
CA GLY A 488 -6.43 15.17 -3.06
C GLY A 488 -5.71 14.01 -3.77
N GLY A 489 -4.93 13.21 -3.04
CA GLY A 489 -4.20 12.08 -3.60
C GLY A 489 -5.14 11.00 -4.16
N PRO A 490 -4.99 10.58 -5.43
CA PRO A 490 -5.93 9.64 -6.06
C PRO A 490 -5.80 8.22 -5.50
N GLY A 491 -6.84 7.42 -5.67
CA GLY A 491 -6.87 6.01 -5.28
C GLY A 491 -7.91 5.24 -6.08
N TYR A 492 -8.03 3.94 -5.86
CA TYR A 492 -9.20 3.22 -6.29
C TYR A 492 -10.43 3.88 -5.67
N ALA A 493 -11.42 4.21 -6.51
CA ALA A 493 -12.63 4.92 -6.14
C ALA A 493 -12.45 6.34 -5.57
N SER A 494 -11.31 7.01 -5.82
CA SER A 494 -11.03 8.36 -5.28
C SER A 494 -10.18 9.21 -6.22
N GLY A 495 -10.31 10.54 -6.12
CA GLY A 495 -9.67 11.52 -7.00
C GLY A 495 -10.60 12.00 -8.11
N THR A 496 -10.06 12.53 -9.21
CA THR A 496 -10.90 13.13 -10.28
C THR A 496 -11.20 12.18 -11.43
N LEU A 497 -12.46 12.00 -11.80
CA LEU A 497 -12.87 11.27 -13.01
C LEU A 497 -13.17 12.22 -14.16
N ARG A 498 -12.92 11.75 -15.38
CA ARG A 498 -13.35 12.40 -16.62
C ARG A 498 -14.71 11.86 -17.06
N ASP A 499 -15.68 12.75 -17.24
CA ASP A 499 -16.96 12.48 -17.90
C ASP A 499 -17.11 13.36 -19.14
N GLY A 500 -16.70 12.82 -20.29
CA GLY A 500 -16.56 13.59 -21.52
C GLY A 500 -15.62 14.81 -21.31
N PRO A 501 -16.09 16.06 -21.55
CA PRO A 501 -15.30 17.25 -21.31
C PRO A 501 -15.31 17.73 -19.86
N VAL A 502 -16.16 17.17 -19.00
CA VAL A 502 -16.33 17.59 -17.60
C VAL A 502 -15.46 16.74 -16.70
N LEU A 503 -14.88 17.36 -15.67
CA LEU A 503 -14.20 16.67 -14.58
C LEU A 503 -15.11 16.65 -13.36
N ARG A 504 -15.19 15.50 -12.68
CA ARG A 504 -15.96 15.34 -11.44
C ARG A 504 -15.19 14.52 -10.40
N PRO A 505 -15.49 14.67 -9.10
CA PRO A 505 -14.98 13.77 -8.06
C PRO A 505 -15.43 12.32 -8.28
N ALA A 506 -14.53 11.36 -8.09
CA ALA A 506 -14.87 9.94 -8.08
C ALA A 506 -15.85 9.58 -6.96
N GLU A 507 -15.81 10.34 -5.86
CA GLU A 507 -16.67 10.20 -4.70
C GLU A 507 -18.14 10.55 -4.99
N ASP A 508 -18.47 11.15 -6.14
CA ASP A 508 -19.87 11.29 -6.60
C ASP A 508 -20.44 9.96 -7.09
N GLU A 509 -19.57 9.03 -7.49
CA GLU A 509 -19.92 7.66 -7.84
C GLU A 509 -19.70 6.72 -6.65
N TYR A 510 -18.52 6.76 -6.06
CA TYR A 510 -18.14 5.93 -4.92
C TYR A 510 -18.29 6.68 -3.60
N LEU A 511 -19.53 6.80 -3.13
CA LEU A 511 -19.85 7.53 -1.90
C LEU A 511 -19.04 7.05 -0.69
N ILE A 512 -18.71 5.74 -0.65
CA ILE A 512 -17.93 5.15 0.43
C ILE A 512 -16.53 5.76 0.57
N SER A 513 -15.86 6.17 -0.51
CA SER A 513 -14.51 6.72 -0.42
C SER A 513 -14.48 8.01 0.38
N GLY A 514 -15.52 8.85 0.22
CA GLY A 514 -15.69 10.04 1.04
C GLY A 514 -16.10 9.72 2.47
N VAL A 515 -17.15 8.90 2.65
CA VAL A 515 -17.72 8.62 3.98
C VAL A 515 -16.81 7.77 4.85
N GLY A 516 -16.23 6.69 4.30
CA GLY A 516 -15.31 5.80 4.99
C GLY A 516 -14.03 6.51 5.40
N THR A 517 -13.50 7.40 4.55
CA THR A 517 -12.32 8.20 4.91
C THR A 517 -12.62 9.24 5.98
N LEU A 518 -13.77 9.91 5.94
CA LEU A 518 -14.18 10.80 7.03
C LEU A 518 -14.47 10.04 8.33
N LEU A 519 -14.96 8.80 8.27
CA LEU A 519 -15.09 7.97 9.46
C LEU A 519 -13.71 7.68 10.06
N GLY A 520 -12.74 7.28 9.22
CA GLY A 520 -11.38 7.06 9.68
C GLY A 520 -10.71 8.31 10.25
N LEU A 521 -10.99 9.48 9.66
CA LEU A 521 -10.61 10.78 10.22
C LEU A 521 -11.25 10.99 11.59
N ALA A 522 -12.56 10.76 11.73
CA ALA A 522 -13.27 10.97 12.98
C ALA A 522 -12.68 10.10 14.11
N GLU A 523 -12.39 8.83 13.82
CA GLU A 523 -11.75 7.91 14.78
C GLU A 523 -10.30 8.32 15.11
N TYR A 524 -9.54 8.82 14.14
CA TYR A 524 -8.22 9.42 14.42
C TYR A 524 -8.35 10.65 15.35
N LEU A 525 -9.32 11.52 15.09
CA LEU A 525 -9.54 12.74 15.87
C LEU A 525 -10.09 12.47 17.27
N GLU A 526 -10.76 11.35 17.53
CA GLU A 526 -11.17 10.96 18.88
C GLU A 526 -9.96 10.76 19.81
N GLY A 527 -8.85 10.22 19.27
CA GLY A 527 -7.62 9.95 20.02
C GLY A 527 -6.53 11.02 19.86
N SER A 528 -6.78 12.09 19.10
CA SER A 528 -5.81 13.17 18.83
C SER A 528 -6.07 14.40 19.69
N ASP A 529 -5.00 15.10 20.06
CA ASP A 529 -5.05 16.43 20.69
C ASP A 529 -4.40 17.51 19.81
N ASP A 530 -4.12 17.18 18.54
CA ASP A 530 -3.38 18.03 17.60
C ASP A 530 -4.30 19.09 16.93
N ALA A 531 -4.69 20.10 17.71
CA ALA A 531 -5.50 21.21 17.22
C ALA A 531 -4.81 22.02 16.10
N ALA A 532 -3.47 22.07 16.10
CA ALA A 532 -2.70 22.76 15.07
C ALA A 532 -2.81 22.04 13.72
N TRP A 533 -2.80 20.71 13.71
CA TRP A 533 -3.04 19.93 12.50
C TRP A 533 -4.45 20.14 11.95
N VAL A 534 -5.47 20.13 12.81
CA VAL A 534 -6.86 20.40 12.38
C VAL A 534 -6.97 21.79 11.76
N ASP A 535 -6.33 22.80 12.35
CA ASP A 535 -6.35 24.15 11.81
C ASP A 535 -5.64 24.25 10.45
N ALA A 536 -4.50 23.58 10.29
CA ALA A 536 -3.76 23.54 9.02
C ALA A 536 -4.58 22.91 7.88
N TYR A 537 -5.37 21.86 8.17
CA TYR A 537 -6.22 21.18 7.20
C TYR A 537 -7.67 21.71 7.16
N ARG A 538 -8.02 22.72 7.96
CA ARG A 538 -9.39 23.24 8.10
C ARG A 538 -10.09 23.55 6.76
N PRO A 539 -9.46 24.19 5.77
CA PRO A 539 -10.10 24.44 4.47
C PRO A 539 -10.43 23.15 3.70
N ARG A 540 -9.57 22.13 3.80
CA ARG A 540 -9.79 20.81 3.16
C ARG A 540 -10.91 20.06 3.86
N LEU A 541 -10.92 20.06 5.18
CA LEU A 541 -11.99 19.46 5.99
C LEU A 541 -13.35 20.07 5.63
N ARG A 542 -13.43 21.40 5.54
CA ARG A 542 -14.63 22.11 5.08
C ARG A 542 -15.06 21.62 3.69
N ALA A 543 -14.14 21.62 2.73
CA ALA A 543 -14.45 21.23 1.34
C ALA A 543 -15.01 19.80 1.25
N HIS A 544 -14.45 18.84 1.98
CA HIS A 544 -14.96 17.47 1.99
C HIS A 544 -16.33 17.33 2.67
N LEU A 545 -16.57 18.05 3.78
CA LEU A 545 -17.87 18.07 4.45
C LEU A 545 -18.94 18.69 3.55
N ASP A 546 -18.64 19.82 2.90
CA ASP A 546 -19.56 20.51 2.01
C ASP A 546 -19.86 19.65 0.76
N ALA A 547 -18.85 19.00 0.19
CA ALA A 547 -19.02 18.09 -0.94
C ALA A 547 -19.91 16.88 -0.59
N LEU A 548 -19.79 16.33 0.62
CA LEU A 548 -20.69 15.27 1.08
C LEU A 548 -22.11 15.77 1.32
N ALA A 549 -22.26 16.96 1.91
CA ALA A 549 -23.58 17.55 2.13
C ALA A 549 -24.31 17.86 0.81
N ALA A 550 -23.56 18.24 -0.23
CA ALA A 550 -24.11 18.48 -1.57
C ALA A 550 -24.67 17.20 -2.25
N ARG A 551 -24.39 16.02 -1.70
CA ARG A 551 -24.93 14.74 -2.19
C ARG A 551 -26.25 14.36 -1.53
N ASP A 552 -26.82 15.17 -0.66
CA ASP A 552 -28.22 15.05 -0.21
C ASP A 552 -29.12 15.68 -1.30
N LEU A 553 -29.37 14.91 -2.36
CA LEU A 553 -29.96 15.38 -3.62
C LEU A 553 -31.46 15.64 -3.51
N ASP A 554 -32.16 14.98 -2.59
CA ASP A 554 -33.59 15.18 -2.34
C ASP A 554 -33.92 15.82 -0.99
N GLY A 555 -32.91 16.15 -0.18
CA GLY A 555 -33.02 16.97 1.03
C GLY A 555 -33.57 16.23 2.25
N ASP A 556 -33.66 14.90 2.21
CA ASP A 556 -34.13 14.08 3.33
C ASP A 556 -33.03 13.77 4.37
N GLY A 557 -31.78 14.11 4.07
CA GLY A 557 -30.61 13.90 4.92
C GLY A 557 -29.81 12.65 4.60
N LEU A 558 -30.29 11.76 3.73
CA LEU A 558 -29.49 10.70 3.13
C LEU A 558 -28.67 11.27 1.98
N ILE A 559 -27.52 10.69 1.69
CA ILE A 559 -26.74 11.02 0.49
C ILE A 559 -26.96 10.00 -0.61
N GLU A 560 -26.89 10.48 -1.85
CA GLU A 560 -27.07 9.68 -3.05
C GLU A 560 -25.97 9.90 -4.10
N SER A 561 -25.79 8.89 -4.95
CA SER A 561 -25.01 9.05 -6.18
C SER A 561 -25.92 9.47 -7.33
N PRO A 562 -25.64 10.62 -8.00
CA PRO A 562 -26.37 11.00 -9.20
C PRO A 562 -25.99 10.17 -10.43
N HIS A 563 -24.95 9.34 -10.33
CA HIS A 563 -24.36 8.59 -11.44
C HIS A 563 -24.69 7.10 -11.35
N ARG A 564 -24.47 6.49 -10.19
CA ARG A 564 -24.79 5.08 -9.95
C ARG A 564 -26.18 5.00 -9.38
N ARG A 565 -27.15 4.64 -10.22
CA ARG A 565 -28.57 4.72 -9.87
C ARG A 565 -29.11 3.45 -9.23
N GLY A 566 -28.38 2.34 -9.35
CA GLY A 566 -28.71 1.04 -8.77
C GLY A 566 -29.99 0.43 -9.33
N VAL A 567 -30.40 0.83 -10.53
CA VAL A 567 -31.58 0.27 -11.22
C VAL A 567 -31.16 -1.04 -11.89
N SER A 568 -31.93 -2.10 -11.67
CA SER A 568 -31.66 -3.42 -12.26
C SER A 568 -31.52 -3.33 -13.78
N GLY A 569 -30.47 -3.94 -14.32
CA GLY A 569 -30.17 -4.02 -15.76
C GLY A 569 -29.29 -2.87 -16.28
N GLU A 570 -28.95 -1.88 -15.45
CA GLU A 570 -27.97 -0.84 -15.82
C GLU A 570 -26.53 -1.34 -15.69
N HIS A 571 -26.31 -2.35 -14.83
CA HIS A 571 -25.02 -3.01 -14.62
C HIS A 571 -23.88 -2.06 -14.20
N ASP A 572 -24.24 -0.98 -13.53
CA ASP A 572 -23.31 -0.01 -12.95
C ASP A 572 -22.49 -0.64 -11.82
N TRP A 573 -21.29 -0.09 -11.62
CA TRP A 573 -20.46 -0.33 -10.44
C TRP A 573 -21.14 0.19 -9.16
N SER A 574 -20.63 -0.20 -8.00
CA SER A 574 -21.25 0.05 -6.68
C SER A 574 -20.96 1.42 -6.08
N THR A 575 -21.90 2.01 -5.36
CA THR A 575 -21.62 3.18 -4.49
C THR A 575 -20.74 2.86 -3.28
N ASN A 576 -20.51 1.58 -2.97
CA ASN A 576 -19.77 1.14 -1.78
C ASN A 576 -18.72 0.06 -2.04
N TRP A 577 -18.22 -0.57 -0.96
CA TRP A 577 -17.18 -1.60 -0.97
C TRP A 577 -17.55 -2.86 -1.77
N TYR A 578 -18.84 -3.14 -1.98
CA TYR A 578 -19.32 -4.22 -2.84
C TYR A 578 -19.14 -3.84 -4.32
N ASP A 579 -17.92 -3.51 -4.74
CA ASP A 579 -17.57 -2.82 -5.99
C ASP A 579 -18.32 -3.34 -7.23
N VAL A 580 -18.50 -4.65 -7.35
CA VAL A 580 -19.18 -5.34 -8.47
C VAL A 580 -20.68 -5.63 -8.29
N VAL A 581 -21.29 -5.18 -7.20
CA VAL A 581 -22.75 -5.23 -6.98
C VAL A 581 -23.31 -3.83 -7.19
N SER A 582 -24.39 -3.70 -7.98
CA SER A 582 -24.92 -2.40 -8.42
C SER A 582 -25.69 -1.62 -7.32
N PHE A 583 -25.13 -1.49 -6.12
CA PHE A 583 -25.61 -0.51 -5.14
C PHE A 583 -25.59 0.88 -5.77
N GLY A 584 -26.69 1.62 -5.61
CA GLY A 584 -26.80 2.94 -6.20
C GLY A 584 -27.96 3.75 -5.63
N TRP A 585 -28.00 5.02 -6.03
CA TRP A 585 -28.87 6.06 -5.50
C TRP A 585 -28.76 6.14 -3.98
N LYS A 586 -29.72 5.59 -3.22
CA LYS A 586 -29.69 5.56 -1.75
C LYS A 586 -29.10 4.25 -1.26
N ASP A 587 -27.92 4.33 -0.64
CA ASP A 587 -27.18 3.19 -0.14
C ASP A 587 -27.23 3.11 1.41
N ALA A 588 -27.73 2.00 1.95
CA ALA A 588 -27.86 1.81 3.40
C ALA A 588 -26.50 1.66 4.10
N TYR A 589 -25.52 1.03 3.44
CA TYR A 589 -24.15 0.87 3.98
C TYR A 589 -23.55 2.24 4.25
N VAL A 590 -23.53 3.07 3.22
CA VAL A 590 -22.85 4.38 3.25
C VAL A 590 -23.58 5.34 4.19
N ASN A 591 -24.90 5.40 4.14
CA ASN A 591 -25.66 6.32 4.98
C ASN A 591 -25.60 5.94 6.47
N ALA A 592 -25.47 4.66 6.81
CA ALA A 592 -25.24 4.23 8.18
C ALA A 592 -23.86 4.64 8.69
N LEU A 593 -22.81 4.50 7.88
CA LEU A 593 -21.48 5.02 8.23
C LEU A 593 -21.49 6.54 8.36
N LEU A 594 -22.16 7.25 7.44
CA LEU A 594 -22.28 8.70 7.49
C LEU A 594 -22.92 9.17 8.81
N PHE A 595 -24.00 8.52 9.24
CA PHE A 595 -24.61 8.84 10.54
C PHE A 595 -23.60 8.76 11.69
N ARG A 596 -22.81 7.67 11.76
CA ARG A 596 -21.77 7.50 12.77
C ARG A 596 -20.71 8.60 12.65
N THR A 597 -20.22 8.87 11.45
CA THR A 597 -19.22 9.90 11.16
C THR A 597 -19.67 11.28 11.63
N LEU A 598 -20.90 11.69 11.30
CA LEU A 598 -21.47 12.99 11.71
C LEU A 598 -21.51 13.13 13.24
N ARG A 599 -21.88 12.07 13.94
CA ARG A 599 -21.97 12.07 15.42
C ARG A 599 -20.60 12.16 16.08
N LEU A 600 -19.59 11.48 15.53
CA LEU A 600 -18.21 11.55 16.03
C LEU A 600 -17.58 12.92 15.75
N LEU A 601 -17.70 13.44 14.53
CA LEU A 601 -17.15 14.74 14.15
C LEU A 601 -17.80 15.90 14.92
N ALA A 602 -19.11 15.84 15.17
CA ALA A 602 -19.81 16.83 15.98
C ALA A 602 -19.26 16.95 17.41
N VAL A 603 -18.61 15.92 17.93
CA VAL A 603 -17.96 15.91 19.25
C VAL A 603 -16.47 16.26 19.15
N SER A 604 -15.74 15.65 18.21
CA SER A 604 -14.28 15.78 18.11
C SER A 604 -13.82 17.15 17.62
N LEU A 605 -14.52 17.76 16.65
CA LEU A 605 -14.09 19.03 16.05
C LEU A 605 -14.17 20.22 17.02
N PRO A 606 -15.24 20.43 17.82
CA PRO A 606 -15.27 21.51 18.80
C PRO A 606 -14.18 21.35 19.87
N ARG A 607 -13.89 20.12 20.31
CA ARG A 607 -12.83 19.81 21.28
C ARG A 607 -11.45 20.27 20.79
N LEU A 608 -11.23 20.23 19.48
CA LEU A 608 -9.98 20.62 18.81
C LEU A 608 -9.99 22.06 18.28
N GLY A 609 -10.95 22.89 18.71
CA GLY A 609 -11.03 24.30 18.32
C GLY A 609 -11.58 24.55 16.92
N ALA A 610 -12.25 23.57 16.31
CA ALA A 610 -12.87 23.65 14.98
C ALA A 610 -14.39 23.53 15.04
N GLY A 611 -15.03 24.21 16.00
CA GLY A 611 -16.48 24.14 16.22
C GLY A 611 -17.32 24.55 15.02
N ASP A 612 -16.84 25.51 14.22
CA ASP A 612 -17.44 25.91 12.95
C ASP A 612 -17.57 24.74 11.95
N LEU A 613 -16.59 23.83 11.89
CA LEU A 613 -16.67 22.63 11.05
C LEU A 613 -17.77 21.66 11.51
N ALA A 614 -18.19 21.74 12.78
CA ALA A 614 -19.26 20.92 13.34
C ALA A 614 -20.66 21.53 13.20
N ASP A 615 -20.79 22.78 12.77
CA ASP A 615 -22.07 23.46 12.60
C ASP A 615 -22.97 22.68 11.64
N GLY A 616 -24.19 22.35 12.08
CA GLY A 616 -25.18 21.65 11.26
C GLY A 616 -25.04 20.12 11.21
N LEU A 617 -23.93 19.53 11.70
CA LEU A 617 -23.71 18.08 11.61
C LEU A 617 -24.72 17.29 12.45
N THR A 618 -25.12 17.80 13.62
CA THR A 618 -26.12 17.15 14.48
C THR A 618 -27.51 17.20 13.86
N GLU A 619 -27.88 18.32 13.25
CA GLU A 619 -29.13 18.50 12.54
C GLU A 619 -29.20 17.59 11.32
N TRP A 620 -28.12 17.47 10.57
CA TRP A 620 -28.02 16.56 9.44
C TRP A 620 -28.18 15.10 9.89
N ALA A 621 -27.43 14.65 10.90
CA ALA A 621 -27.57 13.31 11.45
C ALA A 621 -29.02 13.01 11.91
N THR A 622 -29.71 14.01 12.45
CA THR A 622 -31.12 13.88 12.87
C THR A 622 -32.08 13.76 11.68
N ARG A 623 -31.83 14.46 10.56
CA ARG A 623 -32.62 14.28 9.33
C ARG A 623 -32.41 12.88 8.75
N LEU A 624 -31.14 12.51 8.58
CA LEU A 624 -30.71 11.19 8.11
C LEU A 624 -31.39 10.07 8.90
N GLN A 625 -31.29 10.11 10.24
CA GLN A 625 -31.90 9.10 11.11
C GLN A 625 -33.41 8.95 10.91
N ARG A 626 -34.14 10.05 10.67
CA ARG A 626 -35.59 10.02 10.43
C ARG A 626 -35.94 9.41 9.07
N ALA A 627 -35.11 9.64 8.05
CA ALA A 627 -35.31 9.12 6.70
C ALA A 627 -34.86 7.64 6.55
N PHE A 628 -33.93 7.18 7.40
CA PHE A 628 -33.25 5.89 7.24
C PHE A 628 -34.20 4.68 7.22
N LEU A 629 -35.05 4.54 8.25
CA LEU A 629 -35.93 3.38 8.35
C LEU A 629 -37.00 3.35 7.23
N PRO A 630 -37.69 4.47 6.90
CA PRO A 630 -38.55 4.52 5.72
C PRO A 630 -37.85 4.16 4.40
N ALA A 631 -36.58 4.54 4.25
CA ALA A 631 -35.83 4.28 3.03
C ALA A 631 -35.47 2.79 2.88
N PHE A 632 -35.02 2.11 3.94
CA PHE A 632 -34.33 0.82 3.78
C PHE A 632 -34.96 -0.39 4.47
N HIS A 633 -35.92 -0.22 5.37
CA HIS A 633 -36.52 -1.36 6.07
C HIS A 633 -37.43 -2.16 5.15
N ASN A 634 -37.19 -3.46 5.07
CA ASN A 634 -38.07 -4.40 4.39
C ASN A 634 -39.05 -5.02 5.41
N PRO A 635 -40.36 -4.70 5.34
CA PRO A 635 -41.34 -5.20 6.30
C PRO A 635 -41.60 -6.71 6.20
N ASP A 636 -41.32 -7.32 5.05
CA ASP A 636 -41.58 -8.74 4.83
C ASP A 636 -40.50 -9.63 5.48
N THR A 637 -39.27 -9.12 5.54
CA THR A 637 -38.12 -9.83 6.13
C THR A 637 -37.82 -9.39 7.55
N GLY A 638 -38.15 -8.14 7.90
CA GLY A 638 -37.91 -7.55 9.22
C GLY A 638 -36.50 -7.00 9.41
N TRP A 639 -35.69 -6.93 8.35
CA TRP A 639 -34.34 -6.35 8.35
C TRP A 639 -34.18 -5.26 7.29
N ILE A 640 -32.95 -4.77 7.13
CA ILE A 640 -32.59 -3.65 6.28
C ILE A 640 -32.09 -4.18 4.93
N ALA A 641 -32.67 -3.66 3.85
CA ALA A 641 -32.25 -3.91 2.48
C ALA A 641 -30.90 -3.23 2.17
N GLY A 642 -30.26 -3.60 1.06
CA GLY A 642 -28.98 -3.02 0.66
C GLY A 642 -29.11 -1.57 0.20
N TRP A 643 -29.97 -1.32 -0.80
CA TRP A 643 -30.18 0.01 -1.37
C TRP A 643 -31.61 0.23 -1.83
N ARG A 644 -31.95 1.51 -2.02
CA ARG A 644 -33.13 1.95 -2.75
C ARG A 644 -32.67 2.67 -4.02
N SER A 645 -32.99 2.08 -5.16
CA SER A 645 -32.62 2.58 -6.48
C SER A 645 -33.35 3.88 -6.84
N ALA A 646 -32.88 4.57 -7.88
CA ALA A 646 -33.45 5.84 -8.33
C ALA A 646 -34.92 5.74 -8.81
N ASP A 647 -35.35 4.56 -9.26
CA ASP A 647 -36.76 4.29 -9.62
C ASP A 647 -37.63 3.87 -8.43
N GLY A 648 -37.04 3.83 -7.23
CA GLY A 648 -37.73 3.58 -5.96
C GLY A 648 -37.82 2.12 -5.55
N ALA A 649 -37.25 1.19 -6.32
CA ALA A 649 -37.20 -0.23 -5.94
C ALA A 649 -36.29 -0.45 -4.72
N LEU A 650 -36.65 -1.44 -3.90
CA LEU A 650 -35.90 -1.81 -2.70
C LEU A 650 -35.21 -3.16 -2.96
N HIS A 651 -33.89 -3.20 -2.83
CA HIS A 651 -33.09 -4.38 -3.17
C HIS A 651 -32.54 -5.04 -1.91
N ASP A 652 -33.07 -6.22 -1.59
CA ASP A 652 -32.76 -6.96 -0.37
C ASP A 652 -32.25 -8.37 -0.72
N HIS A 653 -30.98 -8.61 -0.43
CA HIS A 653 -30.30 -9.90 -0.62
C HIS A 653 -29.79 -10.48 0.70
N ALA A 654 -30.35 -10.03 1.85
CA ALA A 654 -29.95 -10.44 3.19
C ALA A 654 -28.46 -10.22 3.47
N PHE A 655 -28.00 -8.97 3.32
CA PHE A 655 -26.61 -8.56 3.52
C PHE A 655 -26.20 -8.56 4.99
N LEU A 656 -25.25 -9.41 5.38
CA LEU A 656 -24.76 -9.49 6.76
C LEU A 656 -24.06 -8.19 7.18
N ALA A 657 -23.10 -7.73 6.39
CA ALA A 657 -22.29 -6.55 6.73
C ALA A 657 -23.13 -5.27 6.77
N VAL A 658 -24.05 -5.07 5.80
CA VAL A 658 -24.90 -3.86 5.73
C VAL A 658 -25.76 -3.73 6.98
N ASN A 659 -26.51 -4.77 7.33
CA ASN A 659 -27.36 -4.78 8.52
C ASN A 659 -26.55 -4.58 9.81
N ALA A 660 -25.35 -5.15 9.86
CA ALA A 660 -24.46 -5.01 11.00
C ALA A 660 -23.86 -3.60 11.15
N ILE A 661 -23.50 -2.96 10.03
CA ILE A 661 -23.08 -1.56 9.99
C ILE A 661 -24.22 -0.65 10.49
N VAL A 662 -25.45 -0.90 10.04
CA VAL A 662 -26.64 -0.18 10.51
C VAL A 662 -26.83 -0.33 12.02
N ALA A 663 -26.71 -1.55 12.54
CA ALA A 663 -26.83 -1.78 13.98
C ALA A 663 -25.70 -1.09 14.76
N THR A 664 -24.46 -1.13 14.27
CA THR A 664 -23.29 -0.58 14.98
C THR A 664 -23.07 0.92 14.78
N SER A 665 -23.79 1.56 13.86
CA SER A 665 -23.76 3.02 13.69
C SER A 665 -24.59 3.76 14.74
N GLY A 666 -25.57 3.10 15.35
CA GLY A 666 -26.53 3.72 16.26
C GLY A 666 -27.65 4.50 15.56
N VAL A 667 -27.83 4.33 14.24
CA VAL A 667 -28.90 5.01 13.50
C VAL A 667 -30.28 4.48 13.90
N LEU A 668 -30.39 3.24 14.36
CA LEU A 668 -31.62 2.65 14.87
C LEU A 668 -31.70 2.72 16.41
N SER A 669 -32.88 2.51 16.99
CA SER A 669 -32.99 2.32 18.44
C SER A 669 -32.45 0.94 18.84
N PRO A 670 -31.92 0.76 20.06
CA PRO A 670 -31.37 -0.52 20.52
C PRO A 670 -32.33 -1.72 20.36
N GLU A 671 -33.63 -1.50 20.59
CA GLU A 671 -34.66 -2.53 20.43
C GLU A 671 -34.79 -2.98 18.97
N ARG A 672 -34.72 -2.02 18.04
CA ARG A 672 -34.80 -2.30 16.61
C ARG A 672 -33.50 -2.91 16.11
N GLU A 673 -32.34 -2.44 16.56
CA GLU A 673 -31.03 -3.03 16.25
C GLU A 673 -31.04 -4.54 16.59
N ARG A 674 -31.49 -4.89 17.81
CA ARG A 674 -31.59 -6.29 18.22
C ARG A 674 -32.57 -7.09 17.36
N ALA A 675 -33.75 -6.53 17.06
CA ALA A 675 -34.74 -7.23 16.25
C ALA A 675 -34.23 -7.54 14.84
N VAL A 676 -33.56 -6.58 14.19
CA VAL A 676 -32.96 -6.74 12.85
C VAL A 676 -31.87 -7.80 12.86
N ILE A 677 -30.92 -7.72 13.81
CA ILE A 677 -29.81 -8.67 13.89
C ILE A 677 -30.28 -10.08 14.25
N ALA A 678 -31.28 -10.22 15.13
CA ALA A 678 -31.85 -11.52 15.47
C ALA A 678 -32.56 -12.15 14.26
N ALA A 679 -33.35 -11.39 13.52
CA ALA A 679 -34.02 -11.89 12.31
C ALA A 679 -33.00 -12.34 11.25
N LEU A 680 -31.92 -11.58 11.05
CA LEU A 680 -30.87 -11.94 10.10
C LEU A 680 -30.03 -13.14 10.58
N TRP A 681 -29.82 -13.29 11.89
CA TRP A 681 -29.19 -14.48 12.46
C TRP A 681 -30.05 -15.74 12.22
N ASP A 682 -31.36 -15.65 12.45
CA ASP A 682 -32.28 -16.75 12.18
C ASP A 682 -32.25 -17.15 10.70
N GLU A 683 -32.15 -16.17 9.79
CA GLU A 683 -31.99 -16.41 8.36
C GLU A 683 -30.64 -17.06 8.01
N TYR A 684 -29.54 -16.60 8.63
CA TYR A 684 -28.22 -17.22 8.48
C TYR A 684 -28.24 -18.70 8.91
N GLN A 685 -28.93 -19.02 10.01
CA GLN A 685 -29.14 -20.41 10.43
C GLN A 685 -30.04 -21.19 9.46
N ARG A 686 -31.12 -20.59 8.96
CA ARG A 686 -32.05 -21.22 8.01
C ARG A 686 -31.38 -21.59 6.69
N CYS A 687 -30.46 -20.76 6.21
CA CYS A 687 -29.66 -21.00 5.01
C CYS A 687 -28.57 -22.07 5.19
N GLY A 688 -28.42 -22.63 6.40
CA GLY A 688 -27.45 -23.67 6.68
C GLY A 688 -26.05 -23.14 7.02
N ALA A 689 -25.99 -22.02 7.75
CA ALA A 689 -24.81 -21.42 8.39
C ALA A 689 -23.46 -22.05 7.96
N PRO A 690 -22.76 -21.45 6.97
CA PRO A 690 -21.46 -21.95 6.53
C PRO A 690 -20.44 -21.93 7.66
N ASP A 691 -19.40 -22.77 7.52
CA ASP A 691 -18.31 -22.85 8.49
C ASP A 691 -17.54 -21.52 8.57
N ALA A 692 -17.62 -20.86 9.73
CA ALA A 692 -17.03 -19.55 9.95
C ALA A 692 -15.49 -19.54 9.84
N ARG A 693 -14.81 -20.70 9.88
CA ARG A 693 -13.38 -20.81 9.58
C ARG A 693 -13.04 -20.28 8.19
N TRP A 694 -13.97 -20.36 7.25
CA TRP A 694 -13.76 -19.90 5.87
C TRP A 694 -14.19 -18.45 5.63
N GLY A 695 -14.70 -17.78 6.66
CA GLY A 695 -15.28 -16.44 6.57
C GLY A 695 -16.80 -16.46 6.71
N LEU A 696 -17.41 -15.27 6.57
CA LEU A 696 -18.86 -15.10 6.56
C LEU A 696 -19.32 -14.72 5.15
N PRO A 697 -20.54 -15.12 4.73
CA PRO A 697 -21.08 -14.71 3.45
C PRO A 697 -21.45 -13.22 3.49
N ASN A 698 -21.15 -12.48 2.42
CA ASN A 698 -21.57 -11.08 2.37
C ASN A 698 -23.10 -10.91 2.34
N ASN A 699 -23.77 -11.78 1.59
CA ASN A 699 -25.20 -11.86 1.39
C ASN A 699 -25.63 -13.33 1.47
N LEU A 700 -26.84 -13.58 2.00
CA LEU A 700 -27.36 -14.94 2.15
C LEU A 700 -28.14 -15.42 0.94
N TRP A 701 -28.67 -14.50 0.13
CA TRP A 701 -29.47 -14.79 -1.05
C TRP A 701 -28.73 -14.44 -2.32
N SER A 702 -28.88 -15.27 -3.37
CA SER A 702 -28.27 -15.02 -4.67
C SER A 702 -28.69 -13.67 -5.24
N ILE A 703 -27.70 -12.84 -5.57
CA ILE A 703 -27.91 -11.59 -6.30
C ILE A 703 -28.12 -11.94 -7.77
N PRO A 704 -29.18 -11.44 -8.43
CA PRO A 704 -29.41 -11.68 -9.86
C PRO A 704 -28.44 -10.86 -10.72
N ASP A 705 -28.13 -11.35 -11.93
CA ASP A 705 -27.24 -10.67 -12.90
C ASP A 705 -27.69 -9.22 -13.22
N ALA A 706 -28.98 -8.93 -13.11
CA ALA A 706 -29.51 -7.59 -13.30
C ALA A 706 -28.98 -6.57 -12.26
N ASP A 707 -28.60 -7.03 -11.08
CA ASP A 707 -28.04 -6.22 -9.99
C ASP A 707 -26.50 -6.37 -9.88
N LEU A 708 -25.85 -6.95 -10.90
CA LEU A 708 -24.41 -7.18 -10.94
C LEU A 708 -23.77 -6.44 -12.12
N THR A 709 -22.52 -6.02 -11.94
CA THR A 709 -21.69 -5.52 -13.04
C THR A 709 -21.40 -6.62 -14.06
N ALA A 710 -21.16 -6.24 -15.31
CA ALA A 710 -20.91 -7.19 -16.40
C ALA A 710 -19.83 -8.26 -16.10
N PRO A 711 -18.69 -7.94 -15.44
CA PRO A 711 -17.68 -8.95 -15.10
C PRO A 711 -18.13 -10.07 -14.14
N MET A 712 -19.19 -9.85 -13.36
CA MET A 712 -19.70 -10.83 -12.37
C MET A 712 -20.82 -11.73 -12.89
N GLN A 713 -21.39 -11.41 -14.06
CA GLN A 713 -22.58 -12.10 -14.57
C GLN A 713 -22.29 -13.56 -14.92
N GLY A 714 -23.25 -14.44 -14.63
CA GLY A 714 -23.16 -15.87 -14.92
C GLY A 714 -22.28 -16.68 -13.95
N PHE A 715 -21.64 -16.04 -12.96
CA PHE A 715 -21.02 -16.76 -11.85
C PHE A 715 -22.07 -17.21 -10.82
N PRO A 716 -21.89 -18.37 -10.18
CA PRO A 716 -22.87 -18.89 -9.22
C PRO A 716 -22.85 -18.11 -7.89
N HIS A 717 -23.95 -18.20 -7.15
CA HIS A 717 -23.97 -17.80 -5.74
C HIS A 717 -22.87 -18.54 -4.95
N GLY A 718 -22.18 -17.81 -4.09
CA GLY A 718 -20.97 -18.26 -3.41
C GLY A 718 -19.68 -17.84 -4.10
N PHE A 719 -19.73 -17.09 -5.21
CA PHE A 719 -18.55 -16.54 -5.89
C PHE A 719 -18.34 -15.06 -5.55
N TYR A 720 -17.14 -14.72 -5.07
CA TYR A 720 -16.71 -13.36 -4.73
C TYR A 720 -17.79 -12.56 -3.96
N LEU A 721 -18.07 -11.31 -4.33
CA LEU A 721 -19.06 -10.47 -3.64
C LEU A 721 -20.52 -10.95 -3.76
N ASN A 722 -20.83 -12.00 -4.52
CA ASN A 722 -22.16 -12.63 -4.56
C ASN A 722 -22.20 -13.88 -3.67
N GLY A 723 -22.19 -13.66 -2.37
CA GLY A 723 -22.42 -14.68 -1.35
C GLY A 723 -21.20 -15.53 -0.97
N ALA A 724 -20.01 -15.30 -1.50
CA ALA A 724 -18.82 -16.04 -1.05
C ALA A 724 -18.48 -15.74 0.41
N LEU A 725 -17.81 -16.71 1.04
CA LEU A 725 -17.26 -16.59 2.37
C LEU A 725 -15.96 -15.78 2.34
N SER A 726 -15.87 -14.78 3.20
CA SER A 726 -14.62 -14.06 3.44
C SER A 726 -14.56 -13.56 4.89
N HIS A 727 -13.33 -13.41 5.40
CA HIS A 727 -13.11 -12.67 6.63
C HIS A 727 -13.35 -11.17 6.43
N SER A 728 -13.28 -10.67 5.19
CA SER A 728 -13.58 -9.28 4.86
C SER A 728 -14.99 -8.93 5.32
N GLN A 729 -15.14 -7.76 5.94
CA GLN A 729 -16.39 -7.26 6.53
C GLN A 729 -17.00 -8.09 7.68
N SER A 730 -16.46 -9.27 8.01
CA SER A 730 -16.94 -10.12 9.12
C SER A 730 -16.95 -9.40 10.47
N ARG A 731 -16.05 -8.42 10.65
CA ARG A 731 -15.99 -7.56 11.84
C ARG A 731 -17.33 -6.95 12.18
N HIS A 732 -18.10 -6.55 11.17
CA HIS A 732 -19.31 -5.78 11.40
C HIS A 732 -20.36 -6.69 12.03
N PHE A 733 -20.58 -7.86 11.45
CA PHE A 733 -21.59 -8.80 11.94
C PHE A 733 -21.27 -9.32 13.35
N VAL A 734 -20.02 -9.69 13.62
CA VAL A 734 -19.60 -10.12 14.97
C VAL A 734 -19.72 -8.97 15.98
N ALA A 735 -19.33 -7.74 15.61
CA ALA A 735 -19.50 -6.57 16.48
C ALA A 735 -20.97 -6.26 16.77
N ALA A 736 -21.85 -6.41 15.77
CA ALA A 736 -23.28 -6.19 15.93
C ALA A 736 -23.92 -7.21 16.89
N LEU A 737 -23.57 -8.51 16.77
CA LEU A 737 -24.04 -9.55 17.68
C LEU A 737 -23.65 -9.23 19.14
N PHE A 738 -22.41 -8.82 19.39
CA PHE A 738 -22.01 -8.37 20.73
C PHE A 738 -22.80 -7.15 21.20
N ARG A 739 -22.97 -6.15 20.33
CA ARG A 739 -23.69 -4.91 20.64
C ARG A 739 -25.14 -5.17 21.07
N VAL A 740 -25.84 -6.09 20.40
CA VAL A 740 -27.26 -6.38 20.69
C VAL A 740 -27.46 -7.42 21.80
N GLY A 741 -26.37 -7.86 22.45
CA GLY A 741 -26.40 -8.80 23.57
C GLY A 741 -26.47 -10.29 23.16
N MET A 742 -26.18 -10.61 21.89
CA MET A 742 -26.07 -11.97 21.36
C MET A 742 -24.62 -12.47 21.45
N ALA A 743 -24.09 -12.48 22.69
CA ALA A 743 -22.67 -12.73 22.93
C ALA A 743 -22.25 -14.18 22.61
N ALA A 744 -23.12 -15.15 22.84
CA ALA A 744 -22.82 -16.56 22.55
C ALA A 744 -22.69 -16.80 21.04
N GLU A 745 -23.59 -16.21 20.26
CA GLU A 745 -23.58 -16.22 18.81
C GLU A 745 -22.32 -15.53 18.28
N ALA A 746 -21.99 -14.36 18.81
CA ALA A 746 -20.77 -13.63 18.44
C ALA A 746 -19.49 -14.44 18.72
N GLU A 747 -19.39 -15.10 19.88
CA GLU A 747 -18.23 -15.93 20.26
C GLU A 747 -18.12 -17.19 19.39
N SER A 748 -19.26 -17.75 18.98
CA SER A 748 -19.32 -18.90 18.06
C SER A 748 -18.76 -18.58 16.66
N LEU A 749 -18.79 -17.31 16.24
CA LEU A 749 -18.19 -16.85 14.98
C LEU A 749 -16.76 -16.34 15.17
N LEU A 750 -16.49 -15.58 16.24
CA LEU A 750 -15.19 -14.95 16.47
C LEU A 750 -14.08 -16.00 16.62
N THR A 751 -14.33 -17.08 17.36
CA THR A 751 -13.30 -18.09 17.64
C THR A 751 -12.82 -18.78 16.36
N PRO A 752 -13.69 -19.36 15.51
CA PRO A 752 -13.25 -20.01 14.27
C PRO A 752 -12.65 -19.03 13.24
N LEU A 753 -13.14 -17.78 13.16
CA LEU A 753 -12.53 -16.75 12.31
C LEU A 753 -11.08 -16.47 12.74
N CYS A 754 -10.84 -16.38 14.06
CA CYS A 754 -9.50 -16.20 14.60
C CYS A 754 -8.63 -17.45 14.45
N GLU A 755 -9.18 -18.66 14.53
CA GLU A 755 -8.41 -19.91 14.30
C GLU A 755 -7.67 -19.88 12.97
N THR A 756 -8.35 -19.53 11.87
CA THR A 756 -7.75 -19.53 10.53
C THR A 756 -6.88 -18.31 10.23
N LEU A 757 -7.07 -17.21 10.96
CA LEU A 757 -6.10 -16.11 10.96
C LEU A 757 -4.83 -16.54 11.70
N ALA A 758 -4.98 -17.19 12.85
CA ALA A 758 -3.90 -17.65 13.70
C ALA A 758 -3.07 -18.78 13.08
N ASP A 759 -3.64 -19.63 12.23
CA ASP A 759 -2.88 -20.66 11.51
C ASP A 759 -2.35 -20.18 10.14
N GLY A 760 -2.83 -19.04 9.64
CA GLY A 760 -2.43 -18.44 8.37
C GLY A 760 -3.16 -19.01 7.14
N THR A 761 -4.22 -19.79 7.32
CA THR A 761 -4.98 -20.40 6.20
C THR A 761 -6.04 -19.47 5.61
N ALA A 762 -6.39 -18.38 6.30
CA ALA A 762 -7.38 -17.39 5.83
C ALA A 762 -6.85 -16.45 4.73
N PHE A 763 -5.53 -16.29 4.60
CA PHE A 763 -4.87 -15.37 3.68
C PHE A 763 -3.61 -16.01 3.08
N GLY A 764 -3.00 -15.38 2.08
CA GLY A 764 -1.81 -15.90 1.42
C GLY A 764 -1.12 -14.87 0.53
N GLY A 765 -0.08 -15.31 -0.18
CA GLY A 765 0.60 -14.46 -1.15
C GLY A 765 -0.31 -13.97 -2.27
N SER A 766 0.14 -12.91 -2.95
CA SER A 766 -0.55 -12.30 -4.08
C SER A 766 -0.95 -13.33 -5.13
N GLN A 767 -2.18 -13.25 -5.63
CA GLN A 767 -2.75 -14.11 -6.69
C GLN A 767 -3.11 -15.54 -6.27
N THR A 768 -3.10 -15.86 -4.97
CA THR A 768 -3.53 -17.19 -4.49
C THR A 768 -5.05 -17.37 -4.43
N GLY A 769 -5.81 -16.26 -4.33
CA GLY A 769 -7.27 -16.27 -4.31
C GLY A 769 -7.92 -16.80 -3.03
N VAL A 770 -7.15 -17.00 -1.96
CA VAL A 770 -7.63 -17.50 -0.67
C VAL A 770 -8.44 -16.47 0.13
N ASP A 771 -8.50 -15.23 -0.34
CA ASP A 771 -9.27 -14.13 0.24
C ASP A 771 -10.80 -14.34 0.15
N TRP A 772 -11.24 -15.24 -0.74
CA TRP A 772 -12.65 -15.62 -0.93
C TRP A 772 -12.81 -17.12 -1.11
N ARG A 773 -13.90 -17.67 -0.58
CA ARG A 773 -14.24 -19.09 -0.71
C ARG A 773 -15.71 -19.31 -1.04
N TYR A 774 -15.98 -20.33 -1.85
CA TYR A 774 -17.31 -20.94 -1.93
C TYR A 774 -17.72 -21.50 -0.56
N TRP A 775 -19.00 -21.83 -0.40
CA TRP A 775 -19.52 -22.34 0.88
C TRP A 775 -18.98 -23.71 1.29
N ASP A 776 -18.39 -24.45 0.35
CA ASP A 776 -17.67 -25.70 0.60
C ASP A 776 -16.20 -25.48 0.99
N GLY A 777 -15.72 -24.24 1.03
CA GLY A 777 -14.35 -23.84 1.36
C GLY A 777 -13.40 -23.75 0.15
N ALA A 778 -13.84 -24.08 -1.07
CA ALA A 778 -13.00 -23.94 -2.25
C ALA A 778 -12.68 -22.47 -2.56
N THR A 779 -11.44 -22.15 -2.90
CA THR A 779 -11.01 -20.76 -3.14
C THR A 779 -11.61 -20.20 -4.42
N CYS A 780 -12.05 -18.95 -4.37
CA CYS A 780 -12.64 -18.25 -5.52
C CYS A 780 -12.23 -16.77 -5.65
N GLY A 781 -11.25 -16.34 -4.85
CA GLY A 781 -10.74 -14.97 -4.84
C GLY A 781 -9.68 -14.72 -5.89
N TYR A 782 -9.00 -13.57 -5.77
CA TYR A 782 -7.93 -13.19 -6.70
C TYR A 782 -6.73 -12.48 -6.03
N GLU A 783 -6.87 -11.85 -4.87
CA GLU A 783 -5.73 -11.16 -4.24
C GLU A 783 -4.89 -12.10 -3.38
N GLY A 784 -5.51 -13.03 -2.65
CA GLY A 784 -4.87 -13.83 -1.62
C GLY A 784 -4.80 -13.14 -0.25
N GLN A 785 -4.53 -11.84 -0.22
CA GLN A 785 -4.59 -11.02 0.99
C GLN A 785 -5.26 -9.68 0.70
N LEU A 786 -6.35 -9.41 1.42
CA LEU A 786 -7.07 -8.15 1.49
C LEU A 786 -7.00 -7.60 2.91
N THR A 787 -6.81 -6.30 3.04
CA THR A 787 -6.70 -5.65 4.36
C THR A 787 -7.95 -5.84 5.23
N GLU A 788 -9.12 -5.93 4.62
CA GLU A 788 -10.42 -6.02 5.31
C GLU A 788 -10.62 -7.36 6.00
N GLN A 789 -9.93 -8.42 5.55
CA GLN A 789 -9.94 -9.73 6.21
C GLN A 789 -9.53 -9.63 7.68
N PHE A 790 -8.65 -8.70 7.99
CA PHE A 790 -8.09 -8.49 9.33
C PHE A 790 -8.94 -7.52 10.16
N GLY A 791 -10.00 -6.92 9.59
CA GLY A 791 -10.89 -6.03 10.32
C GLY A 791 -11.53 -6.70 11.55
N ILE A 792 -11.70 -8.02 11.54
CA ILE A 792 -12.22 -8.78 12.69
C ILE A 792 -11.33 -8.66 13.93
N LEU A 793 -10.03 -8.39 13.74
CA LEU A 793 -9.10 -8.17 14.85
C LEU A 793 -9.45 -6.92 15.66
N ALA A 794 -10.16 -5.94 15.10
CA ALA A 794 -10.66 -4.82 15.90
C ALA A 794 -11.63 -5.30 17.00
N VAL A 795 -12.47 -6.29 16.71
CA VAL A 795 -13.39 -6.91 17.68
C VAL A 795 -12.62 -7.76 18.69
N ALA A 796 -11.63 -8.53 18.22
CA ALA A 796 -10.76 -9.31 19.09
C ALA A 796 -9.99 -8.41 20.08
N LEU A 797 -9.40 -7.31 19.60
CA LEU A 797 -8.68 -6.33 20.39
C LEU A 797 -9.59 -5.62 21.40
N ASP A 798 -10.79 -5.19 21.01
CA ASP A 798 -11.74 -4.54 21.93
C ASP A 798 -12.06 -5.42 23.15
N ARG A 799 -12.20 -6.73 22.95
CA ARG A 799 -12.54 -7.67 24.02
C ARG A 799 -11.31 -8.15 24.78
N TYR A 800 -10.27 -8.54 24.06
CA TYR A 800 -9.16 -9.34 24.55
C TYR A 800 -7.78 -8.66 24.40
N GLY A 801 -7.68 -7.48 23.80
CA GLY A 801 -6.43 -6.73 23.71
C GLY A 801 -6.01 -6.13 25.05
N ARG A 802 -4.71 -6.17 25.36
CA ARG A 802 -4.15 -5.68 26.62
C ARG A 802 -4.22 -4.15 26.72
N ASP A 803 -3.64 -3.46 25.75
CA ASP A 803 -3.33 -2.02 25.83
C ASP A 803 -4.22 -1.14 24.93
N VAL A 804 -5.42 -1.62 24.55
CA VAL A 804 -6.36 -0.85 23.74
C VAL A 804 -6.81 0.42 24.49
N PRO A 805 -6.69 1.63 23.91
CA PRO A 805 -7.04 2.88 24.58
C PRO A 805 -8.47 2.90 25.17
N ALA A 806 -8.60 3.44 26.39
CA ALA A 806 -9.86 3.52 27.12
C ALA A 806 -11.04 4.20 26.39
N PRO A 807 -10.88 5.32 25.64
CA PRO A 807 -12.03 6.00 24.99
C PRO A 807 -12.74 5.12 23.94
N LEU A 808 -12.04 4.15 23.35
CA LEU A 808 -12.62 3.18 22.40
C LEU A 808 -13.43 2.06 23.10
N ARG A 809 -13.16 1.80 24.38
CA ARG A 809 -13.84 0.76 25.19
C ARG A 809 -15.23 1.20 25.67
N THR A 810 -15.45 2.51 25.84
CA THR A 810 -16.62 3.07 26.54
C THR A 810 -17.77 3.53 25.64
N ALA A 811 -17.57 3.63 24.32
CA ALA A 811 -18.63 4.07 23.39
C ALA A 811 -19.60 2.95 22.95
N ARG A 812 -19.47 1.73 23.50
CA ARG A 812 -20.18 0.53 23.00
C ARG A 812 -20.75 -0.37 24.11
N ARG A 813 -21.20 0.22 25.23
CA ARG A 813 -22.16 -0.43 26.14
C ARG A 813 -23.57 0.02 25.84
#